data_AF-A0A820TR87-F1
#
_entry.id   AF-A0A820TR87-F1
#
_cell.length_a   1.000
_cell.length_b   1.000
_cell.length_c   1.000
_cell.angle_alpha   90.00
_cell.angle_beta   90.00
_cell.angle_gamma   90.00
#
_symmetry.space_group_name_H-M   'P 1'
#
loop_
_entity.id
_entity.type
_entity.pdbx_description
1 polymer ?
#
loop_
_entity_poly.entity_id
_entity_poly.type
_entity_poly.pdbx_seq_one_letter_code
_entity_poly.pdbx_strand_id
1 'polypeptide(L)'
;MLNVRQQFDSLLNEIKNDEQPLFRSGLAILVCIELLYQTANNSNNNKLEFLHQISHEKQRQDIANEILAQLYKLNQPIYVNAIWTDLFTLVHPDMIRLQDTLDELLHALEISIDKNWFRLYFIDDIIDLCLKQNNIFRVIEDGLLGVQNESFRMRFKDEFYNKYLIGEQQKLFKKLTDDDSLFSKLIELHEKYSNQSLLVHDLIQIICDEIKITKDDLLHDTFNEPTTFTSTYVILFRYSVRTPSLYIKVIEQLILLWEEWEKDDFKVADTETWNKLKNDQRQIACDIWNVVGEHAGKTIRFEQLIDETNRKMQMILAIKEDITSCLNNYCQEACDKKFYDNLLEKMGTYRNEEKVHSIEVPKEIENLTPFADHLNPVYSSHVWQNFLKHDSEFQKLKDNAVNNEQEITCLMLLTQATKILDQLTSYLKVFHTDTKQPLFSQLKQLFPDKKYIDHEFNIFKVLVDDYTASYLEKLLEYWKNYEHINHICRGCINLSQHYNITLTEQQSILQNILDIDSQTSIETCRVAYQMYCAHYEEKFTKSMLKFIAQWSLSEELLLFLYSLTATDVDNLLEIVNDWDETLINTKTILDFVLLKRFHHQIDIMIDSIRKKKCLKFNDIINCFEKVSNETEFQHILNNYESCSKCLSSIHRICMGSKNKEQSKRRRILDIMQNSYFCFCVHQLKETIHGNQYQFDVHIMNNDWEPICFDDLSELRDRARLIQYGSNKFSNLKTYTDDNIQQLRSFVSFVETLETILENFKSLNIAGYPFIQEYPLSKRKFTCRDGNYNELDKFKSSLTAQLVDWEQQLCIMYEKCIELTYFSYQQIWLVENSLYKQTATASNNPGYHLLKFIGIDPKNIQSELLPMRSITPNDRLKNMAQILNSQCVSKNFSIQDTDQKNKQVFLVETSNNGILRAIYSLFHLNNISIIANQLFYCTKNTNWIEIRAFIYRCFYSQTLHQLIRPELLSLVVQDKFAQLLNQLIERNPIHFLLN
;
A
#
# COMPACT_ATOMS: atom_id res chain seq x y z
N MET A 1 66.63 -45.99 -10.48
CA MET A 1 66.52 -46.65 -11.80
C MET A 1 65.73 -47.97 -11.81
N LEU A 2 65.53 -48.69 -10.70
CA LEU A 2 64.54 -49.80 -10.66
C LEU A 2 63.06 -49.34 -10.58
N ASN A 3 62.80 -48.06 -10.31
CA ASN A 3 61.47 -47.52 -10.01
C ASN A 3 60.69 -46.96 -11.23
N VAL A 4 61.37 -46.63 -12.33
CA VAL A 4 60.73 -46.06 -13.55
C VAL A 4 60.18 -47.17 -14.45
N ARG A 5 60.88 -48.32 -14.54
CA ARG A 5 60.47 -49.44 -15.39
C ARG A 5 59.18 -50.12 -14.87
N GLN A 6 59.04 -50.24 -13.55
CA GLN A 6 57.80 -50.73 -12.91
C GLN A 6 56.63 -49.77 -13.10
N GLN A 7 56.88 -48.45 -13.09
CA GLN A 7 55.86 -47.44 -13.37
C GLN A 7 55.42 -47.45 -14.85
N PHE A 8 56.34 -47.67 -15.79
CA PHE A 8 56.03 -47.86 -17.21
C PHE A 8 55.23 -49.13 -17.49
N ASP A 9 55.57 -50.27 -16.87
CA ASP A 9 54.85 -51.54 -17.08
C ASP A 9 53.42 -51.52 -16.48
N SER A 10 53.22 -50.82 -15.36
CA SER A 10 51.89 -50.65 -14.77
C SER A 10 50.99 -49.75 -15.61
N LEU A 11 51.56 -48.65 -16.15
CA LEU A 11 50.88 -47.73 -17.07
C LEU A 11 50.52 -48.43 -18.39
N LEU A 12 51.42 -49.27 -18.92
CA LEU A 12 51.18 -50.04 -20.15
C LEU A 12 50.04 -51.06 -20.02
N ASN A 13 49.81 -51.58 -18.81
CA ASN A 13 48.71 -52.51 -18.53
C ASN A 13 47.36 -51.80 -18.37
N GLU A 14 47.32 -50.58 -17.81
CA GLU A 14 46.09 -49.78 -17.74
C GLU A 14 45.71 -49.22 -19.13
N ILE A 15 46.68 -48.76 -19.92
CA ILE A 15 46.48 -48.34 -21.32
C ILE A 15 45.97 -49.50 -22.19
N LYS A 16 46.28 -50.75 -21.84
CA LYS A 16 45.85 -51.95 -22.60
C LYS A 16 44.38 -52.33 -22.38
N ASN A 17 43.77 -51.91 -21.26
CA ASN A 17 42.42 -52.34 -20.84
C ASN A 17 41.32 -51.28 -21.05
N ASP A 18 41.64 -50.14 -21.66
CA ASP A 18 40.67 -49.07 -21.95
C ASP A 18 40.21 -49.10 -23.43
N GLU A 19 38.89 -48.99 -23.66
CA GLU A 19 38.26 -49.22 -24.98
C GLU A 19 38.15 -47.94 -25.84
N GLN A 20 38.67 -46.80 -25.40
CA GLN A 20 38.64 -45.54 -26.17
C GLN A 20 39.99 -45.19 -26.83
N PRO A 21 40.11 -45.17 -28.18
CA PRO A 21 41.37 -44.91 -28.89
C PRO A 21 41.98 -43.51 -28.65
N LEU A 22 41.13 -42.53 -28.33
CA LEU A 22 41.51 -41.11 -28.18
C LEU A 22 42.48 -40.87 -27.01
N PHE A 23 42.40 -41.69 -25.95
CA PHE A 23 43.23 -41.55 -24.74
C PHE A 23 44.57 -42.29 -24.84
N ARG A 24 44.77 -43.13 -25.86
CA ARG A 24 45.95 -44.01 -25.99
C ARG A 24 47.20 -43.31 -26.53
N SER A 25 47.03 -42.32 -27.41
CA SER A 25 48.15 -41.69 -28.14
C SER A 25 48.54 -40.32 -27.58
N GLY A 26 47.57 -39.51 -27.14
CA GLY A 26 47.84 -38.19 -26.56
C GLY A 26 48.50 -38.24 -25.18
N LEU A 27 48.07 -39.16 -24.31
CA LEU A 27 48.65 -39.33 -22.97
C LEU A 27 50.09 -39.88 -23.01
N ALA A 28 50.39 -40.74 -23.99
CA ALA A 28 51.71 -41.30 -24.18
C ALA A 28 52.74 -40.24 -24.61
N ILE A 29 52.34 -39.25 -25.41
CA ILE A 29 53.20 -38.14 -25.85
C ILE A 29 53.42 -37.12 -24.72
N LEU A 30 52.36 -36.77 -23.98
CA LEU A 30 52.42 -35.91 -22.79
C LEU A 30 53.34 -36.45 -21.69
N VAL A 31 53.22 -37.75 -21.36
CA VAL A 31 54.05 -38.38 -20.32
C VAL A 31 55.50 -38.56 -20.79
N CYS A 32 55.75 -38.76 -22.09
CA CYS A 32 57.12 -38.77 -22.64
C CYS A 32 57.78 -37.38 -22.61
N ILE A 33 57.05 -36.31 -22.92
CA ILE A 33 57.55 -34.92 -22.87
C ILE A 33 57.81 -34.49 -21.42
N GLU A 34 56.94 -34.84 -20.48
CA GLU A 34 57.08 -34.51 -19.05
C GLU A 34 58.22 -35.31 -18.37
N LEU A 35 58.42 -36.59 -18.72
CA LEU A 35 59.55 -37.41 -18.24
C LEU A 35 60.92 -36.95 -18.83
N LEU A 36 60.92 -36.39 -20.04
CA LEU A 36 62.09 -35.75 -20.64
C LEU A 36 62.38 -34.37 -20.02
N TYR A 37 61.36 -33.68 -19.51
CA TYR A 37 61.50 -32.40 -18.80
C TYR A 37 61.91 -32.57 -17.32
N GLN A 38 61.45 -33.63 -16.66
CA GLN A 38 61.81 -33.95 -15.27
C GLN A 38 63.18 -34.63 -15.12
N THR A 39 63.73 -35.22 -16.18
CA THR A 39 65.15 -35.62 -16.21
C THR A 39 66.11 -34.43 -16.31
N ALA A 40 65.62 -33.22 -16.63
CA ALA A 40 66.40 -31.99 -16.67
C ALA A 40 66.37 -31.17 -15.36
N ASN A 41 65.41 -31.37 -14.45
CA ASN A 41 65.21 -30.50 -13.26
C ASN A 41 64.87 -31.26 -11.96
N ASN A 42 65.63 -32.33 -11.65
CA ASN A 42 65.70 -33.07 -10.38
C ASN A 42 64.85 -32.52 -9.20
N SER A 43 63.54 -32.80 -9.20
CA SER A 43 62.66 -32.55 -8.06
C SER A 43 61.78 -33.77 -7.82
N ASN A 44 62.14 -34.52 -6.76
CA ASN A 44 61.45 -35.71 -6.30
C ASN A 44 60.14 -35.31 -5.58
N ASN A 45 59.02 -35.28 -6.30
CA ASN A 45 57.70 -35.38 -5.65
C ASN A 45 56.75 -36.24 -6.49
N ASN A 46 56.27 -37.32 -5.86
CA ASN A 46 55.35 -38.33 -6.39
C ASN A 46 54.02 -37.71 -6.86
N LYS A 47 53.93 -37.30 -8.13
CA LYS A 47 52.67 -36.91 -8.79
C LYS A 47 52.05 -38.03 -9.63
N LEU A 48 52.12 -39.27 -9.14
CA LEU A 48 51.30 -40.38 -9.64
C LEU A 48 49.91 -40.43 -8.95
N GLU A 49 49.74 -39.72 -7.83
CA GLU A 49 48.43 -39.48 -7.20
C GLU A 49 47.58 -38.44 -7.97
N PHE A 50 48.18 -37.64 -8.85
CA PHE A 50 47.48 -36.63 -9.66
C PHE A 50 46.62 -37.27 -10.77
N LEU A 51 47.05 -38.42 -11.31
CA LEU A 51 46.34 -39.15 -12.37
C LEU A 51 45.04 -39.81 -11.86
N HIS A 52 44.95 -40.15 -10.57
CA HIS A 52 43.73 -40.68 -9.96
C HIS A 52 42.71 -39.58 -9.56
N GLN A 53 43.03 -38.29 -9.71
CA GLN A 53 42.12 -37.18 -9.38
C GLN A 53 41.48 -36.48 -10.59
N ILE A 54 41.81 -36.89 -11.83
CA ILE A 54 41.25 -36.28 -13.05
C ILE A 54 39.90 -36.91 -13.39
N SER A 55 38.83 -36.38 -12.80
CA SER A 55 37.44 -36.75 -13.13
C SER A 55 36.63 -35.60 -13.75
N HIS A 56 37.20 -34.39 -13.82
CA HIS A 56 36.55 -33.20 -14.38
C HIS A 56 37.06 -32.83 -15.79
N GLU A 57 36.12 -32.53 -16.69
CA GLU A 57 36.35 -32.06 -18.07
C GLU A 57 37.21 -30.79 -18.15
N LYS A 58 37.03 -29.86 -17.20
CA LYS A 58 37.76 -28.59 -17.13
C LYS A 58 39.28 -28.76 -16.94
N GLN A 59 39.70 -29.74 -16.14
CA GLN A 59 41.12 -30.04 -15.93
C GLN A 59 41.76 -30.73 -17.15
N ARG A 60 40.97 -31.45 -17.95
CA ARG A 60 41.43 -32.01 -19.24
C ARG A 60 41.64 -30.90 -20.27
N GLN A 61 40.78 -29.88 -20.25
CA GLN A 61 40.89 -28.68 -21.06
C GLN A 61 42.12 -27.83 -20.73
N ASP A 62 42.40 -27.60 -19.44
CA ASP A 62 43.54 -26.78 -19.00
C ASP A 62 44.89 -27.38 -19.47
N ILE A 63 45.01 -28.72 -19.47
CA ILE A 63 46.20 -29.42 -19.95
C ILE A 63 46.34 -29.32 -21.47
N ALA A 64 45.24 -29.42 -22.24
CA ALA A 64 45.27 -29.24 -23.69
C ALA A 64 45.68 -27.82 -24.10
N ASN A 65 45.23 -26.81 -23.33
CA ASN A 65 45.58 -25.41 -23.55
C ASN A 65 47.07 -25.12 -23.32
N GLU A 66 47.67 -25.71 -22.27
CA GLU A 66 49.10 -25.57 -21.97
C GLU A 66 49.99 -26.14 -23.09
N ILE A 67 49.55 -27.23 -23.75
CA ILE A 67 50.27 -27.88 -24.86
C ILE A 67 50.32 -26.98 -26.10
N LEU A 68 49.20 -26.35 -26.46
CA LEU A 68 49.14 -25.43 -27.61
C LEU A 68 50.01 -24.17 -27.39
N ALA A 69 50.05 -23.65 -26.16
CA ALA A 69 50.89 -22.50 -25.81
C ALA A 69 52.40 -22.82 -25.87
N GLN A 70 52.80 -24.07 -25.64
CA GLN A 70 54.18 -24.56 -25.79
C GLN A 70 54.54 -24.83 -27.26
N LEU A 71 53.62 -25.37 -28.05
CA LEU A 71 53.79 -25.58 -29.49
C LEU A 71 54.01 -24.26 -30.25
N TYR A 72 53.34 -23.17 -29.85
CA TYR A 72 53.54 -21.81 -30.36
C TYR A 72 55.00 -21.29 -30.24
N LYS A 73 55.78 -21.80 -29.28
CA LYS A 73 57.17 -21.37 -29.06
C LYS A 73 58.20 -22.14 -29.92
N LEU A 74 57.78 -23.16 -30.66
CA LEU A 74 58.66 -23.92 -31.55
C LEU A 74 58.73 -23.26 -32.93
N ASN A 75 59.85 -22.61 -33.23
CA ASN A 75 60.13 -22.02 -34.55
C ASN A 75 60.48 -23.07 -35.64
N GLN A 76 60.00 -24.32 -35.54
CA GLN A 76 60.22 -25.36 -36.54
C GLN A 76 58.94 -26.18 -36.80
N PRO A 77 58.67 -26.57 -38.06
CA PRO A 77 57.54 -27.44 -38.39
C PRO A 77 57.73 -28.85 -37.82
N ILE A 78 56.72 -29.33 -37.09
CA ILE A 78 56.67 -30.71 -36.60
C ILE A 78 56.09 -31.59 -37.72
N TYR A 79 56.94 -32.42 -38.33
CA TYR A 79 56.49 -33.46 -39.25
C TYR A 79 56.15 -34.73 -38.47
N VAL A 80 54.88 -34.89 -38.07
CA VAL A 80 54.37 -36.17 -37.57
C VAL A 80 53.06 -36.50 -38.28
N ASN A 81 52.98 -37.73 -38.78
CA ASN A 81 51.82 -38.31 -39.44
C ASN A 81 50.57 -38.24 -38.55
N ALA A 82 49.62 -37.40 -38.97
CA ALA A 82 48.18 -37.57 -38.87
C ALA A 82 47.61 -38.17 -37.57
N ILE A 83 47.39 -37.34 -36.53
CA ILE A 83 46.16 -37.27 -35.69
C ILE A 83 46.17 -35.89 -34.95
N TRP A 84 45.75 -34.80 -35.61
CA TRP A 84 45.61 -33.47 -34.98
C TRP A 84 44.15 -33.07 -34.74
N THR A 85 43.20 -33.69 -35.44
CA THR A 85 41.77 -33.41 -35.39
C THR A 85 41.17 -33.54 -33.99
N ASP A 86 41.56 -34.55 -33.24
CA ASP A 86 41.06 -34.78 -31.88
C ASP A 86 41.58 -33.72 -30.88
N LEU A 87 42.76 -33.15 -31.10
CA LEU A 87 43.32 -32.11 -30.24
C LEU A 87 42.53 -30.81 -30.33
N PHE A 88 42.09 -30.42 -31.54
CA PHE A 88 41.29 -29.22 -31.78
C PHE A 88 39.84 -29.35 -31.27
N THR A 89 39.30 -30.57 -31.16
CA THR A 89 37.96 -30.79 -30.58
C THR A 89 37.86 -30.55 -29.08
N LEU A 90 39.00 -30.50 -28.35
CA LEU A 90 39.04 -30.32 -26.90
C LEU A 90 39.36 -28.88 -26.45
N VAL A 91 39.64 -27.97 -27.38
CA VAL A 91 40.04 -26.57 -27.10
C VAL A 91 38.79 -25.70 -26.95
N HIS A 92 38.78 -24.81 -25.94
CA HIS A 92 37.71 -23.83 -25.78
C HIS A 92 37.78 -22.80 -26.94
N PRO A 93 36.69 -22.55 -27.69
CA PRO A 93 36.69 -21.72 -28.91
C PRO A 93 37.34 -20.34 -28.73
N ASP A 94 37.11 -19.74 -27.56
CA ASP A 94 37.52 -18.36 -27.22
C ASP A 94 39.05 -18.14 -27.11
N MET A 95 39.86 -19.20 -27.14
CA MET A 95 41.32 -19.13 -27.00
C MET A 95 42.09 -19.23 -28.33
N ILE A 96 41.42 -19.53 -29.45
CA ILE A 96 42.06 -19.50 -30.77
C ILE A 96 41.85 -18.09 -31.35
N ARG A 97 42.88 -17.22 -31.29
CA ARG A 97 42.87 -15.95 -32.03
C ARG A 97 43.02 -16.22 -33.53
N LEU A 98 41.94 -16.65 -34.19
CA LEU A 98 41.90 -17.07 -35.61
C LEU A 98 42.06 -15.93 -36.62
N GLN A 99 41.81 -14.67 -36.22
CA GLN A 99 41.63 -13.55 -37.16
C GLN A 99 42.82 -13.29 -38.09
N ASP A 100 44.05 -13.27 -37.57
CA ASP A 100 45.25 -13.02 -38.39
C ASP A 100 45.89 -14.33 -38.89
N THR A 101 45.65 -15.44 -38.19
CA THR A 101 46.34 -16.71 -38.42
C THR A 101 45.71 -17.54 -39.53
N LEU A 102 44.39 -17.42 -39.77
CA LEU A 102 43.68 -18.24 -40.76
C LEU A 102 43.99 -17.82 -42.20
N ASP A 103 43.98 -16.52 -42.51
CA ASP A 103 44.33 -16.03 -43.85
C ASP A 103 45.81 -16.29 -44.18
N GLU A 104 46.72 -16.12 -43.20
CA GLU A 104 48.13 -16.48 -43.36
C GLU A 104 48.34 -18.00 -43.52
N LEU A 105 47.60 -18.84 -42.78
CA LEU A 105 47.61 -20.30 -42.95
C LEU A 105 47.06 -20.72 -44.32
N LEU A 106 45.91 -20.19 -44.73
CA LEU A 106 45.32 -20.46 -46.03
C LEU A 106 46.29 -20.03 -47.14
N HIS A 107 46.88 -18.84 -47.03
CA HIS A 107 47.86 -18.33 -47.97
C HIS A 107 49.16 -19.16 -47.98
N ALA A 108 49.67 -19.62 -46.84
CA ALA A 108 50.86 -20.48 -46.74
C ALA A 108 50.59 -21.89 -47.31
N LEU A 109 49.38 -22.42 -47.09
CA LEU A 109 48.95 -23.72 -47.58
C LEU A 109 48.70 -23.71 -49.10
N GLU A 110 48.25 -22.60 -49.68
CA GLU A 110 48.13 -22.40 -51.14
C GLU A 110 49.48 -22.46 -51.88
N ILE A 111 50.57 -22.13 -51.18
CA ILE A 111 51.94 -22.12 -51.71
C ILE A 111 52.61 -23.51 -51.60
N SER A 112 52.18 -24.38 -50.69
CA SER A 112 52.77 -25.72 -50.50
C SER A 112 52.49 -26.69 -51.68
N ILE A 113 53.42 -27.61 -51.95
CA ILE A 113 53.53 -28.36 -53.22
C ILE A 113 52.61 -29.60 -53.30
N ASP A 114 51.97 -30.05 -52.21
CA ASP A 114 51.11 -31.24 -52.21
C ASP A 114 49.61 -30.88 -52.14
N LYS A 115 49.05 -30.52 -53.30
CA LYS A 115 47.91 -29.58 -53.41
C LYS A 115 46.49 -30.15 -53.35
N ASN A 116 46.25 -31.47 -53.27
CA ASN A 116 44.88 -31.99 -53.47
C ASN A 116 44.23 -32.69 -52.26
N TRP A 117 44.95 -33.52 -51.52
CA TRP A 117 44.31 -34.25 -50.42
C TRP A 117 44.05 -33.34 -49.20
N PHE A 118 45.02 -32.51 -48.84
CA PHE A 118 44.90 -31.59 -47.71
C PHE A 118 43.92 -30.45 -48.01
N ARG A 119 43.88 -29.96 -49.26
CA ARG A 119 43.09 -28.80 -49.67
C ARG A 119 41.57 -29.07 -49.79
N LEU A 120 41.19 -30.31 -50.12
CA LEU A 120 39.78 -30.74 -50.16
C LEU A 120 39.29 -31.06 -48.75
N TYR A 121 39.95 -31.96 -48.02
CA TYR A 121 39.43 -32.40 -46.73
C TYR A 121 39.58 -31.34 -45.63
N PHE A 122 40.68 -30.57 -45.58
CA PHE A 122 40.89 -29.61 -44.50
C PHE A 122 39.96 -28.39 -44.58
N ILE A 123 39.75 -27.83 -45.78
CA ILE A 123 38.85 -26.68 -45.97
C ILE A 123 37.40 -27.14 -45.76
N ASP A 124 37.01 -28.27 -46.34
CA ASP A 124 35.66 -28.79 -46.20
C ASP A 124 35.38 -29.21 -44.75
N ASP A 125 36.34 -29.80 -44.02
CA ASP A 125 36.23 -30.11 -42.58
C ASP A 125 36.11 -28.85 -41.72
N ILE A 126 36.85 -27.76 -42.05
CA ILE A 126 36.73 -26.48 -41.35
C ILE A 126 35.35 -25.86 -41.59
N ILE A 127 34.88 -25.81 -42.84
CA ILE A 127 33.54 -25.31 -43.19
C ILE A 127 32.48 -26.16 -42.47
N ASP A 128 32.62 -27.48 -42.48
CA ASP A 128 31.74 -28.39 -41.76
C ASP A 128 31.74 -28.12 -40.25
N LEU A 129 32.91 -27.89 -39.63
CA LEU A 129 33.03 -27.58 -38.22
C LEU A 129 32.33 -26.26 -37.89
N CYS A 130 32.57 -25.23 -38.71
CA CYS A 130 31.93 -23.91 -38.61
C CYS A 130 30.40 -24.02 -38.74
N LEU A 131 29.90 -24.92 -39.58
CA LEU A 131 28.47 -25.09 -39.83
C LEU A 131 27.80 -26.16 -38.93
N LYS A 132 28.54 -27.06 -38.26
CA LYS A 132 28.01 -28.14 -37.39
C LYS A 132 27.57 -27.65 -36.01
N GLN A 133 28.17 -26.59 -35.47
CA GLN A 133 27.90 -26.11 -34.11
C GLN A 133 26.56 -25.36 -33.93
N ASN A 134 25.70 -25.29 -34.97
CA ASN A 134 24.41 -24.59 -34.97
C ASN A 134 24.46 -23.10 -34.51
N ASN A 135 25.64 -22.48 -34.44
CA ASN A 135 25.82 -21.09 -34.02
C ASN A 135 26.82 -20.36 -34.94
N ILE A 136 26.43 -20.20 -36.21
CA ILE A 136 27.26 -19.60 -37.26
C ILE A 136 27.69 -18.16 -36.93
N PHE A 137 26.88 -17.42 -36.17
CA PHE A 137 27.16 -16.04 -35.79
C PHE A 137 28.37 -15.90 -34.89
N ARG A 138 28.45 -16.73 -33.85
CA ARG A 138 29.60 -16.77 -32.95
C ARG A 138 30.87 -17.13 -33.72
N VAL A 139 30.78 -18.07 -34.66
CA VAL A 139 31.92 -18.46 -35.51
C VAL A 139 32.39 -17.31 -36.41
N ILE A 140 31.45 -16.57 -37.02
CA ILE A 140 31.78 -15.42 -37.86
C ILE A 140 32.42 -14.32 -37.00
N GLU A 141 31.77 -13.97 -35.88
CA GLU A 141 32.19 -12.90 -34.96
C GLU A 141 33.55 -13.17 -34.29
N ASP A 142 33.77 -14.41 -33.85
CA ASP A 142 34.98 -14.80 -33.10
C ASP A 142 36.20 -15.05 -34.00
N GLY A 143 36.03 -15.30 -35.31
CA GLY A 143 37.15 -15.78 -36.14
C GLY A 143 37.16 -15.53 -37.65
N LEU A 144 36.04 -15.25 -38.32
CA LEU A 144 36.00 -15.22 -39.80
C LEU A 144 35.79 -13.83 -40.43
N LEU A 145 35.57 -12.78 -39.63
CA LEU A 145 35.31 -11.43 -40.13
C LEU A 145 36.40 -10.87 -41.06
N GLY A 146 37.65 -11.23 -40.81
CA GLY A 146 38.83 -10.73 -41.53
C GLY A 146 39.16 -11.45 -42.84
N VAL A 147 38.51 -12.58 -43.14
CA VAL A 147 38.92 -13.50 -44.22
C VAL A 147 38.80 -12.86 -45.61
N GLN A 148 39.95 -12.71 -46.27
CA GLN A 148 40.06 -12.13 -47.61
C GLN A 148 40.17 -13.20 -48.72
N ASN A 149 40.49 -14.46 -48.39
CA ASN A 149 40.67 -15.52 -49.39
C ASN A 149 39.36 -15.83 -50.18
N GLU A 150 39.36 -15.53 -51.48
CA GLU A 150 38.20 -15.66 -52.36
C GLU A 150 37.73 -17.12 -52.53
N SER A 151 38.65 -18.08 -52.63
CA SER A 151 38.30 -19.48 -52.84
C SER A 151 37.58 -20.08 -51.63
N PHE A 152 37.98 -19.70 -50.42
CA PHE A 152 37.30 -20.08 -49.18
C PHE A 152 35.91 -19.42 -49.11
N ARG A 153 35.81 -18.11 -49.37
CA ARG A 153 34.53 -17.38 -49.31
C ARG A 153 33.49 -17.94 -50.28
N MET A 154 33.88 -18.24 -51.52
CA MET A 154 32.96 -18.79 -52.52
C MET A 154 32.46 -20.19 -52.14
N ARG A 155 33.33 -21.07 -51.63
CA ARG A 155 32.89 -22.39 -51.14
C ARG A 155 32.00 -22.29 -49.91
N PHE A 156 32.36 -21.41 -48.96
CA PHE A 156 31.55 -21.16 -47.77
C PHE A 156 30.16 -20.65 -48.16
N LYS A 157 30.07 -19.74 -49.15
CA LYS A 157 28.82 -19.23 -49.71
C LYS A 157 27.96 -20.33 -50.34
N ASP A 158 28.57 -21.23 -51.12
CA ASP A 158 27.85 -22.34 -51.78
C ASP A 158 27.32 -23.36 -50.76
N GLU A 159 28.13 -23.75 -49.77
CA GLU A 159 27.69 -24.64 -48.68
C GLU A 159 26.63 -24.00 -47.79
N PHE A 160 26.77 -22.70 -47.52
CA PHE A 160 25.75 -21.93 -46.81
C PHE A 160 24.42 -21.90 -47.57
N TYR A 161 24.46 -21.70 -48.89
CA TYR A 161 23.26 -21.76 -49.74
C TYR A 161 22.60 -23.13 -49.66
N ASN A 162 23.38 -24.20 -49.84
CA ASN A 162 22.86 -25.57 -49.84
C ASN A 162 22.26 -25.97 -48.51
N LYS A 163 22.84 -25.49 -47.39
CA LYS A 163 22.41 -25.87 -46.05
C LYS A 163 21.22 -25.06 -45.51
N TYR A 164 21.16 -23.76 -45.82
CA TYR A 164 20.19 -22.84 -45.21
C TYR A 164 19.18 -22.22 -46.19
N LEU A 165 19.50 -22.15 -47.49
CA LEU A 165 18.65 -21.50 -48.49
C LEU A 165 17.88 -22.47 -49.39
N ILE A 166 18.26 -23.75 -49.43
CA ILE A 166 17.52 -24.81 -50.15
C ILE A 166 16.49 -25.48 -49.22
N GLY A 167 15.21 -25.51 -49.61
CA GLY A 167 14.14 -26.29 -48.95
C GLY A 167 13.10 -25.45 -48.17
N GLU A 168 12.44 -26.06 -47.17
CA GLU A 168 11.35 -25.42 -46.39
C GLU A 168 11.77 -24.16 -45.61
N GLN A 169 13.07 -23.91 -45.46
CA GLN A 169 13.62 -22.74 -44.76
C GLN A 169 13.50 -21.42 -45.54
N GLN A 170 13.15 -21.43 -46.84
CA GLN A 170 12.90 -20.18 -47.61
C GLN A 170 11.83 -19.28 -46.98
N LYS A 171 10.87 -19.85 -46.24
CA LYS A 171 9.82 -19.06 -45.55
C LYS A 171 10.36 -18.21 -44.40
N LEU A 172 11.50 -18.58 -43.79
CA LEU A 172 12.11 -17.86 -42.67
C LEU A 172 12.72 -16.52 -43.11
N PHE A 173 13.15 -16.39 -44.36
CA PHE A 173 13.80 -15.18 -44.90
C PHE A 173 12.82 -14.11 -45.41
N LYS A 174 11.51 -14.40 -45.45
CA LYS A 174 10.49 -13.40 -45.78
C LYS A 174 10.23 -12.40 -44.64
N LYS A 175 10.61 -12.74 -43.41
CA LYS A 175 10.49 -11.85 -42.25
C LYS A 175 11.82 -11.16 -42.02
N LEU A 176 12.05 -10.05 -42.72
CA LEU A 176 13.28 -9.25 -42.65
C LEU A 176 13.52 -8.59 -41.28
N THR A 177 12.63 -8.80 -40.31
CA THR A 177 12.55 -8.07 -39.05
C THR A 177 12.33 -8.94 -37.81
N ASP A 178 12.53 -10.24 -37.95
CA ASP A 178 12.68 -11.10 -36.78
C ASP A 178 14.12 -10.98 -36.28
N ASP A 179 14.32 -10.39 -35.09
CA ASP A 179 15.64 -10.14 -34.47
C ASP A 179 16.43 -11.44 -34.28
N ASP A 180 15.73 -12.58 -34.18
CA ASP A 180 16.36 -13.89 -34.07
C ASP A 180 16.67 -14.55 -35.42
N SER A 181 16.22 -13.97 -36.53
CA SER A 181 16.47 -14.50 -37.87
C SER A 181 17.94 -14.41 -38.25
N LEU A 182 18.34 -15.36 -39.11
CA LEU A 182 19.70 -15.42 -39.62
C LEU A 182 20.05 -14.16 -40.43
N PHE A 183 19.07 -13.53 -41.08
CA PHE A 183 19.29 -12.33 -41.87
C PHE A 183 19.53 -11.08 -41.01
N SER A 184 18.73 -10.86 -39.97
CA SER A 184 18.88 -9.71 -39.05
C SER A 184 20.26 -9.67 -38.39
N LYS A 185 20.72 -10.82 -37.88
CA LYS A 185 22.05 -10.94 -37.24
C LYS A 185 23.21 -10.76 -38.23
N LEU A 186 23.04 -11.15 -39.51
CA LEU A 186 24.03 -10.85 -40.55
C LEU A 186 24.10 -9.36 -40.85
N ILE A 187 22.96 -8.66 -40.87
CA ILE A 187 22.93 -7.20 -41.06
C ILE A 187 23.58 -6.49 -39.87
N GLU A 188 23.29 -6.90 -38.64
CA GLU A 188 23.94 -6.35 -37.44
C GLU A 188 25.45 -6.51 -37.48
N LEU A 189 25.95 -7.67 -37.89
CA LEU A 189 27.38 -7.89 -38.09
C LEU A 189 27.93 -6.99 -39.21
N HIS A 190 27.20 -6.84 -40.32
CA HIS A 190 27.63 -5.97 -41.42
C HIS A 190 27.77 -4.50 -40.98
N GLU A 191 26.79 -4.00 -40.22
CA GLU A 191 26.78 -2.64 -39.66
C GLU A 191 27.85 -2.45 -38.57
N LYS A 192 27.98 -3.41 -37.64
CA LYS A 192 28.96 -3.38 -36.54
C LYS A 192 30.39 -3.24 -37.04
N TYR A 193 30.72 -3.87 -38.18
CA TYR A 193 32.06 -3.85 -38.76
C TYR A 193 32.18 -2.89 -39.96
N SER A 194 31.30 -1.88 -40.07
CA SER A 194 31.37 -0.83 -41.09
C SER A 194 31.52 -1.35 -42.53
N ASN A 195 30.85 -2.46 -42.86
CA ASN A 195 30.85 -3.11 -44.17
C ASN A 195 32.23 -3.65 -44.64
N GLN A 196 33.18 -3.87 -43.72
CA GLN A 196 34.54 -4.30 -44.08
C GLN A 196 34.67 -5.81 -44.35
N SER A 197 33.72 -6.63 -43.90
CA SER A 197 33.76 -8.09 -44.11
C SER A 197 33.12 -8.48 -45.44
N LEU A 198 33.95 -8.93 -46.39
CA LEU A 198 33.51 -9.42 -47.70
C LEU A 198 32.68 -10.70 -47.60
N LEU A 199 33.00 -11.59 -46.64
CA LEU A 199 32.23 -12.82 -46.42
C LEU A 199 30.79 -12.50 -45.97
N VAL A 200 30.62 -11.58 -45.01
CA VAL A 200 29.29 -11.17 -44.55
C VAL A 200 28.49 -10.51 -45.69
N HIS A 201 29.15 -9.71 -46.53
CA HIS A 201 28.52 -9.11 -47.71
C HIS A 201 28.03 -10.15 -48.72
N ASP A 202 28.87 -11.15 -49.04
CA ASP A 202 28.53 -12.24 -49.96
C ASP A 202 27.31 -13.06 -49.48
N LEU A 203 27.18 -13.24 -48.16
CA LEU A 203 26.06 -13.93 -47.52
C LEU A 203 24.77 -13.10 -47.51
N ILE A 204 24.85 -11.77 -47.33
CA ILE A 204 23.67 -10.89 -47.45
C ILE A 204 23.14 -10.88 -48.89
N GLN A 205 24.04 -10.75 -49.88
CA GLN A 205 23.66 -10.67 -51.29
C GLN A 205 22.90 -11.92 -51.75
N ILE A 206 23.36 -13.11 -51.38
CA ILE A 206 22.71 -14.37 -51.78
C ILE A 206 21.32 -14.55 -51.14
N ILE A 207 21.11 -14.03 -49.92
CA ILE A 207 19.78 -14.03 -49.30
C ILE A 207 18.86 -13.05 -50.02
N CYS A 208 19.34 -11.83 -50.34
CA CYS A 208 18.55 -10.81 -51.02
C CYS A 208 18.07 -11.25 -52.42
N ASP A 209 18.87 -12.02 -53.16
CA ASP A 209 18.53 -12.46 -54.51
C ASP A 209 17.39 -13.52 -54.54
N GLU A 210 17.11 -14.19 -53.41
CA GLU A 210 16.04 -15.20 -53.28
C GLU A 210 14.69 -14.61 -52.79
N ILE A 211 14.65 -13.35 -52.34
CA ILE A 211 13.43 -12.72 -51.81
C ILE A 211 12.42 -12.44 -52.94
N LYS A 212 11.19 -12.94 -52.78
CA LYS A 212 10.04 -12.66 -53.68
C LYS A 212 8.99 -11.80 -52.98
N ILE A 213 8.74 -10.60 -53.50
CA ILE A 213 7.74 -9.63 -53.02
C ILE A 213 6.55 -9.59 -53.99
N THR A 214 5.33 -9.74 -53.47
CA THR A 214 4.07 -9.70 -54.25
C THR A 214 3.37 -8.35 -54.15
N LYS A 215 2.39 -8.09 -55.03
CA LYS A 215 1.57 -6.85 -54.99
C LYS A 215 0.83 -6.67 -53.66
N ASP A 216 0.34 -7.75 -53.07
CA ASP A 216 -0.36 -7.71 -51.78
C ASP A 216 0.60 -7.40 -50.64
N ASP A 217 1.83 -7.94 -50.69
CA ASP A 217 2.88 -7.61 -49.71
C ASP A 217 3.23 -6.12 -49.77
N LEU A 218 3.33 -5.53 -50.98
CA LEU A 218 3.58 -4.10 -51.16
C LEU A 218 2.43 -3.25 -50.62
N LEU A 219 1.18 -3.59 -50.94
CA LEU A 219 0.01 -2.86 -50.41
C LEU A 219 -0.07 -2.94 -48.88
N HIS A 220 0.26 -4.11 -48.32
CA HIS A 220 0.32 -4.27 -46.88
C HIS A 220 1.42 -3.40 -46.25
N ASP A 221 2.65 -3.51 -46.77
CA ASP A 221 3.83 -2.81 -46.23
C ASP A 221 3.79 -1.29 -46.43
N THR A 222 3.15 -0.80 -47.49
CA THR A 222 3.15 0.63 -47.84
C THR A 222 1.90 1.37 -47.42
N PHE A 223 0.80 0.66 -47.16
CA PHE A 223 -0.49 1.29 -46.95
C PHE A 223 -1.36 0.67 -45.84
N ASN A 224 -1.48 -0.67 -45.76
CA ASN A 224 -2.35 -1.26 -44.73
C ASN A 224 -1.72 -1.26 -43.32
N GLU A 225 -0.44 -1.62 -43.20
CA GLU A 225 0.33 -1.61 -41.95
C GLU A 225 1.78 -1.10 -42.15
N PRO A 226 1.96 0.16 -42.59
CA PRO A 226 3.30 0.70 -42.80
C PRO A 226 4.04 0.84 -41.48
N THR A 227 5.21 0.19 -41.40
CA THR A 227 6.13 0.29 -40.26
C THR A 227 7.57 0.34 -40.75
N THR A 228 8.47 0.85 -39.91
CA THR A 228 9.92 0.82 -40.17
C THR A 228 10.49 -0.59 -40.24
N PHE A 229 9.70 -1.58 -39.82
CA PHE A 229 10.05 -2.99 -39.78
C PHE A 229 9.41 -3.80 -40.93
N THR A 230 8.76 -3.14 -41.88
CA THR A 230 8.25 -3.82 -43.07
C THR A 230 9.38 -4.14 -44.03
N SER A 231 9.20 -5.20 -44.82
CA SER A 231 10.17 -5.62 -45.83
C SER A 231 10.45 -4.50 -46.83
N THR A 232 9.40 -3.84 -47.29
CA THR A 232 9.48 -2.72 -48.24
C THR A 232 10.25 -1.53 -47.66
N TYR A 233 9.97 -1.12 -46.41
CA TYR A 233 10.69 -0.01 -45.78
C TYR A 233 12.18 -0.32 -45.58
N VAL A 234 12.50 -1.52 -45.06
CA VAL A 234 13.90 -1.95 -44.84
C VAL A 234 14.68 -1.96 -46.15
N ILE A 235 14.09 -2.44 -47.25
CA ILE A 235 14.73 -2.46 -48.57
C ILE A 235 14.98 -1.04 -49.10
N LEU A 236 14.03 -0.12 -48.92
CA LEU A 236 14.13 1.23 -49.47
C LEU A 236 15.09 2.13 -48.67
N PHE A 237 15.15 1.97 -47.35
CA PHE A 237 15.83 2.93 -46.46
C PHE A 237 17.07 2.37 -45.73
N ARG A 238 17.22 1.05 -45.54
CA ARG A 238 18.37 0.47 -44.82
C ARG A 238 19.53 0.19 -45.79
N TYR A 239 20.63 0.94 -45.65
CA TYR A 239 21.78 0.87 -46.56
C TYR A 239 22.37 -0.55 -46.70
N SER A 240 22.42 -1.28 -45.59
CA SER A 240 22.98 -2.65 -45.49
C SER A 240 22.18 -3.71 -46.28
N VAL A 241 20.91 -3.43 -46.62
CA VAL A 241 20.01 -4.32 -47.36
C VAL A 241 19.74 -3.80 -48.79
N ARG A 242 20.24 -2.61 -49.12
CA ARG A 242 20.03 -1.94 -50.41
C ARG A 242 20.86 -2.58 -51.52
N THR A 243 20.52 -3.81 -51.91
CA THR A 243 21.08 -4.45 -53.10
C THR A 243 20.42 -3.85 -54.35
N PRO A 244 21.18 -3.51 -55.40
CA PRO A 244 20.61 -2.86 -56.58
C PRO A 244 19.48 -3.65 -57.26
N SER A 245 19.56 -4.99 -57.25
CA SER A 245 18.58 -5.87 -57.91
C SER A 245 17.21 -5.90 -57.22
N LEU A 246 17.18 -5.92 -55.88
CA LEU A 246 15.94 -5.98 -55.10
C LEU A 246 15.29 -4.60 -54.99
N TYR A 247 16.10 -3.55 -54.80
CA TYR A 247 15.66 -2.16 -54.69
C TYR A 247 14.89 -1.69 -55.95
N ILE A 248 15.43 -1.96 -57.14
CA ILE A 248 14.78 -1.56 -58.41
C ILE A 248 13.45 -2.29 -58.59
N LYS A 249 13.38 -3.60 -58.32
CA LYS A 249 12.16 -4.40 -58.46
C LYS A 249 11.01 -3.89 -57.59
N VAL A 250 11.30 -3.49 -56.34
CA VAL A 250 10.29 -2.95 -55.41
C VAL A 250 9.74 -1.63 -55.93
N ILE A 251 10.62 -0.72 -56.37
CA ILE A 251 10.20 0.58 -56.88
C ILE A 251 9.34 0.44 -58.14
N GLU A 252 9.74 -0.38 -59.11
CA GLU A 252 8.96 -0.58 -60.35
C GLU A 252 7.54 -1.08 -60.08
N GLN A 253 7.35 -1.97 -59.09
CA GLN A 253 6.03 -2.46 -58.71
C GLN A 253 5.20 -1.41 -57.95
N LEU A 254 5.83 -0.57 -57.11
CA LEU A 254 5.14 0.53 -56.44
C LEU A 254 4.68 1.61 -57.42
N ILE A 255 5.45 1.89 -58.48
CA ILE A 255 5.03 2.82 -59.53
C ILE A 255 3.72 2.36 -60.19
N LEU A 256 3.57 1.06 -60.47
CA LEU A 256 2.34 0.51 -61.06
C LEU A 256 1.12 0.67 -60.12
N LEU A 257 1.32 0.57 -58.80
CA LEU A 257 0.27 0.81 -57.81
C LEU A 257 -0.15 2.29 -57.78
N TRP A 258 0.81 3.21 -57.85
CA TRP A 258 0.53 4.64 -57.89
C TRP A 258 -0.28 5.03 -59.14
N GLU A 259 0.08 4.51 -60.32
CA GLU A 259 -0.65 4.78 -61.56
C GLU A 259 -2.11 4.29 -61.54
N GLU A 260 -2.39 3.22 -60.78
CA GLU A 260 -3.75 2.76 -60.52
C GLU A 260 -4.53 3.80 -59.69
N TRP A 261 -4.01 4.22 -58.54
CA TRP A 261 -4.68 5.20 -57.67
C TRP A 261 -4.84 6.59 -58.29
N GLU A 262 -3.84 7.07 -59.04
CA GLU A 262 -3.89 8.38 -59.71
C GLU A 262 -5.02 8.44 -60.76
N LYS A 263 -5.30 7.32 -61.44
CA LYS A 263 -6.32 7.25 -62.48
C LYS A 263 -7.72 6.95 -61.93
N ASP A 264 -7.80 6.05 -60.96
CA ASP A 264 -9.02 5.37 -60.56
C ASP A 264 -9.58 5.80 -59.19
N ASP A 265 -8.88 6.69 -58.48
CA ASP A 265 -9.16 7.13 -57.09
C ASP A 265 -9.15 5.98 -56.07
N PHE A 266 -9.12 6.32 -54.79
CA PHE A 266 -9.13 5.36 -53.69
C PHE A 266 -10.51 4.72 -53.51
N LYS A 267 -10.51 3.47 -53.04
CA LYS A 267 -11.73 2.77 -52.62
C LYS A 267 -12.17 3.27 -51.25
N VAL A 268 -13.44 3.03 -50.91
CA VAL A 268 -13.97 3.33 -49.56
C VAL A 268 -13.12 2.68 -48.47
N ALA A 269 -12.75 1.41 -48.64
CA ALA A 269 -11.88 0.71 -47.68
C ALA A 269 -10.49 1.34 -47.52
N ASP A 270 -9.98 1.98 -48.56
CA ASP A 270 -8.65 2.62 -48.52
C ASP A 270 -8.70 3.87 -47.62
N THR A 271 -9.78 4.66 -47.70
CA THR A 271 -9.98 5.82 -46.81
C THR A 271 -10.18 5.42 -45.35
N GLU A 272 -10.88 4.31 -45.08
CA GLU A 272 -11.01 3.77 -43.74
C GLU A 272 -9.67 3.31 -43.17
N THR A 273 -8.85 2.68 -44.02
CA THR A 273 -7.51 2.20 -43.65
C THR A 273 -6.62 3.39 -43.29
N TRP A 274 -6.59 4.43 -44.12
CA TRP A 274 -5.87 5.68 -43.86
C TRP A 274 -6.27 6.35 -42.53
N ASN A 275 -7.56 6.38 -42.22
CA ASN A 275 -8.06 6.92 -40.96
C ASN A 275 -7.63 6.11 -39.73
N LYS A 276 -7.39 4.80 -39.87
CA LYS A 276 -6.93 3.92 -38.79
C LYS A 276 -5.42 3.99 -38.55
N LEU A 277 -4.64 4.46 -39.52
CA LEU A 277 -3.19 4.61 -39.37
C LEU A 277 -2.83 5.71 -38.37
N LYS A 278 -1.83 5.44 -37.51
CA LYS A 278 -1.22 6.44 -36.62
C LYS A 278 -0.39 7.45 -37.41
N ASN A 279 -0.12 8.62 -36.84
CA ASN A 279 0.72 9.65 -37.46
C ASN A 279 2.08 9.12 -37.95
N ASP A 280 2.77 8.31 -37.13
CA ASP A 280 4.06 7.72 -37.52
C ASP A 280 3.93 6.77 -38.72
N GLN A 281 2.84 6.01 -38.79
CA GLN A 281 2.57 5.08 -39.89
C GLN A 281 2.24 5.84 -41.19
N ARG A 282 1.49 6.95 -41.08
CA ARG A 282 1.22 7.85 -42.21
C ARG A 282 2.50 8.48 -42.74
N GLN A 283 3.39 8.94 -41.84
CA GLN A 283 4.68 9.47 -42.23
C GLN A 283 5.51 8.42 -42.99
N ILE A 284 5.55 7.18 -42.49
CA ILE A 284 6.26 6.07 -43.15
C ILE A 284 5.70 5.80 -44.54
N ALA A 285 4.37 5.77 -44.71
CA ALA A 285 3.75 5.63 -46.02
C ALA A 285 4.15 6.78 -46.95
N CYS A 286 4.06 8.02 -46.47
CA CYS A 286 4.49 9.20 -47.23
C CYS A 286 5.96 9.14 -47.65
N ASP A 287 6.86 8.73 -46.74
CA ASP A 287 8.28 8.60 -47.01
C ASP A 287 8.55 7.57 -48.12
N ILE A 288 7.89 6.40 -48.06
CA ILE A 288 7.98 5.37 -49.10
C ILE A 288 7.54 5.95 -50.46
N TRP A 289 6.37 6.59 -50.52
CA TRP A 289 5.83 7.14 -51.77
C TRP A 289 6.63 8.33 -52.30
N ASN A 290 7.29 9.10 -51.43
CA ASN A 290 8.23 10.15 -51.82
C ASN A 290 9.46 9.55 -52.54
N VAL A 291 10.04 8.47 -52.00
CA VAL A 291 11.18 7.76 -52.62
C VAL A 291 10.79 7.19 -53.99
N VAL A 292 9.58 6.63 -54.11
CA VAL A 292 9.04 6.15 -55.39
C VAL A 292 8.94 7.31 -56.39
N GLY A 293 8.46 8.48 -55.96
CA GLY A 293 8.37 9.68 -56.78
C GLY A 293 9.73 10.19 -57.26
N GLU A 294 10.71 10.27 -56.37
CA GLU A 294 12.09 10.66 -56.70
C GLU A 294 12.68 9.75 -57.79
N HIS A 295 12.44 8.43 -57.70
CA HIS A 295 12.94 7.46 -58.67
C HIS A 295 12.20 7.51 -60.02
N ALA A 296 10.88 7.77 -60.00
CA ALA A 296 10.06 7.93 -61.19
C ALA A 296 10.26 9.30 -61.89
N GLY A 297 11.01 10.23 -61.28
CA GLY A 297 11.17 11.60 -61.77
C GLY A 297 9.88 12.44 -61.69
N LYS A 298 8.94 12.05 -60.81
CA LYS A 298 7.64 12.72 -60.62
C LYS A 298 7.46 13.09 -59.15
N THR A 299 6.87 14.24 -58.85
CA THR A 299 6.49 14.57 -57.47
C THR A 299 5.17 13.86 -57.13
N ILE A 300 5.24 12.74 -56.43
CA ILE A 300 4.07 12.03 -55.91
C ILE A 300 3.54 12.79 -54.68
N ARG A 301 2.28 13.24 -54.72
CA ARG A 301 1.60 13.95 -53.61
C ARG A 301 0.57 13.03 -52.95
N PHE A 302 1.06 11.90 -52.44
CA PHE A 302 0.24 10.82 -51.91
C PHE A 302 -0.75 11.29 -50.83
N GLU A 303 -0.24 12.00 -49.81
CA GLU A 303 -1.04 12.51 -48.69
C GLU A 303 -2.15 13.46 -49.14
N GLN A 304 -1.86 14.36 -50.09
CA GLN A 304 -2.86 15.31 -50.59
C GLN A 304 -4.01 14.59 -51.31
N LEU A 305 -3.69 13.59 -52.13
CA LEU A 305 -4.69 12.85 -52.88
C LEU A 305 -5.62 12.08 -51.94
N ILE A 306 -5.06 11.37 -50.94
CA ILE A 306 -5.88 10.59 -50.02
C ILE A 306 -6.66 11.45 -49.02
N ASP A 307 -6.12 12.59 -48.60
CA ASP A 307 -6.83 13.52 -47.72
C ASP A 307 -7.99 14.22 -48.44
N GLU A 308 -7.83 14.57 -49.72
CA GLU A 308 -8.93 15.10 -50.53
C GLU A 308 -10.07 14.07 -50.67
N THR A 309 -9.73 12.81 -50.95
CA THR A 309 -10.69 11.71 -51.07
C THR A 309 -11.36 11.41 -49.72
N ASN A 310 -10.59 11.39 -48.63
CA ASN A 310 -11.10 11.22 -47.27
C ASN A 310 -12.05 12.35 -46.88
N ARG A 311 -11.71 13.62 -47.18
CA ARG A 311 -12.58 14.78 -46.90
C ARG A 311 -13.92 14.65 -47.63
N LYS A 312 -13.93 14.20 -48.88
CA LYS A 312 -15.17 13.95 -49.63
C LYS A 312 -16.01 12.87 -48.95
N MET A 313 -15.40 11.76 -48.53
CA MET A 313 -16.11 10.68 -47.82
C MET A 313 -16.66 11.13 -46.45
N GLN A 314 -15.86 11.84 -45.66
CA GLN A 314 -16.29 12.39 -44.36
C GLN A 314 -17.44 13.38 -44.52
N MET A 315 -17.44 14.22 -45.55
CA MET A 315 -18.56 15.12 -45.85
C MET A 315 -19.86 14.34 -46.13
N ILE A 316 -19.78 13.24 -46.89
CA ILE A 316 -20.95 12.40 -47.20
C ILE A 316 -21.47 11.71 -45.94
N LEU A 317 -20.57 11.21 -45.08
CA LEU A 317 -20.94 10.60 -43.80
C LEU A 317 -21.56 11.62 -42.83
N ALA A 318 -21.00 12.83 -42.74
CA ALA A 318 -21.53 13.90 -41.91
C ALA A 318 -22.95 14.30 -42.35
N ILE A 319 -23.18 14.52 -43.66
CA ILE A 319 -24.51 14.81 -44.20
C ILE A 319 -25.51 13.70 -43.83
N LYS A 320 -25.09 12.42 -43.96
CA LYS A 320 -25.92 11.29 -43.58
C LYS A 320 -26.28 11.32 -42.09
N GLU A 321 -25.30 11.50 -41.20
CA GLU A 321 -25.50 11.52 -39.76
C GLU A 321 -26.37 12.70 -39.31
N ASP A 322 -26.12 13.90 -39.83
CA ASP A 322 -26.85 15.11 -39.50
C ASP A 322 -28.32 15.00 -39.91
N ILE A 323 -28.59 14.51 -41.12
CA ILE A 323 -29.96 14.34 -41.61
C ILE A 323 -30.65 13.19 -40.87
N THR A 324 -29.95 12.09 -40.58
CA THR A 324 -30.50 10.98 -39.78
C THR A 324 -30.93 11.47 -38.39
N SER A 325 -30.08 12.26 -37.73
CA SER A 325 -30.37 12.87 -36.43
C SER A 325 -31.60 13.78 -36.52
N CYS A 326 -31.62 14.68 -37.51
CA CYS A 326 -32.71 15.62 -37.72
C CYS A 326 -34.06 14.90 -37.95
N LEU A 327 -34.09 13.90 -38.84
CA LEU A 327 -35.30 13.11 -39.14
C LEU A 327 -35.78 12.30 -37.92
N ASN A 328 -34.87 11.73 -37.14
CA ASN A 328 -35.23 10.96 -35.95
C ASN A 328 -35.81 11.82 -34.82
N ASN A 329 -35.36 13.07 -34.71
CA ASN A 329 -35.81 13.98 -33.66
C ASN A 329 -37.11 14.70 -34.02
N TYR A 330 -37.29 15.09 -35.29
CA TYR A 330 -38.40 15.96 -35.69
C TYR A 330 -39.47 15.28 -36.54
N CYS A 331 -39.14 14.22 -37.29
CA CYS A 331 -40.00 13.67 -38.36
C CYS A 331 -40.57 12.28 -38.07
N GLN A 332 -40.65 11.84 -36.81
CA GLN A 332 -41.11 10.48 -36.46
C GLN A 332 -42.50 10.12 -37.01
N GLU A 333 -43.36 11.11 -37.18
CA GLU A 333 -44.76 10.96 -37.61
C GLU A 333 -44.98 11.26 -39.10
N ALA A 334 -43.91 11.55 -39.86
CA ALA A 334 -44.01 11.86 -41.29
C ALA A 334 -44.21 10.60 -42.14
N CYS A 335 -45.09 10.68 -43.15
CA CYS A 335 -45.43 9.55 -44.03
C CYS A 335 -44.29 9.15 -44.97
N ASP A 336 -43.44 10.10 -45.37
CA ASP A 336 -42.29 9.92 -46.27
C ASP A 336 -40.97 9.69 -45.53
N LYS A 337 -40.95 9.60 -44.19
CA LYS A 337 -39.73 9.31 -43.41
C LYS A 337 -39.03 8.04 -43.91
N LYS A 338 -39.79 6.96 -44.13
CA LYS A 338 -39.24 5.69 -44.64
C LYS A 338 -38.55 5.82 -46.01
N PHE A 339 -39.02 6.74 -46.85
CA PHE A 339 -38.37 7.01 -48.13
C PHE A 339 -36.97 7.60 -47.92
N TYR A 340 -36.83 8.57 -47.01
CA TYR A 340 -35.54 9.15 -46.64
C TYR A 340 -34.64 8.17 -45.89
N ASP A 341 -35.18 7.38 -44.96
CA ASP A 341 -34.42 6.34 -44.25
C ASP A 341 -33.82 5.32 -45.23
N ASN A 342 -34.58 4.91 -46.26
CA ASN A 342 -34.09 4.02 -47.31
C ASN A 342 -32.99 4.66 -48.18
N LEU A 343 -33.07 5.98 -48.44
CA LEU A 343 -32.03 6.69 -49.17
C LEU A 343 -30.74 6.79 -48.33
N LEU A 344 -30.87 7.08 -47.03
CA LEU A 344 -29.74 7.12 -46.08
C LEU A 344 -29.12 5.74 -45.84
N GLU A 345 -29.93 4.68 -45.83
CA GLU A 345 -29.46 3.30 -45.75
C GLU A 345 -28.69 2.92 -47.01
N LYS A 346 -29.16 3.30 -48.20
CA LYS A 346 -28.41 3.14 -49.45
C LYS A 346 -27.08 3.89 -49.42
N MET A 347 -27.05 5.11 -48.87
CA MET A 347 -25.81 5.84 -48.59
C MET A 347 -24.94 5.16 -47.50
N GLY A 348 -25.49 4.24 -46.72
CA GLY A 348 -24.74 3.43 -45.76
C GLY A 348 -24.20 2.12 -46.34
N THR A 349 -24.70 1.68 -47.49
CA THR A 349 -24.35 0.40 -48.12
C THR A 349 -23.19 0.48 -49.11
N TYR A 350 -22.49 1.62 -49.16
CA TYR A 350 -21.29 1.76 -50.00
C TYR A 350 -20.32 0.63 -49.67
N ARG A 351 -19.97 -0.16 -50.69
CA ARG A 351 -19.13 -1.34 -50.49
C ARG A 351 -17.68 -0.92 -50.36
N ASN A 352 -16.90 -1.72 -49.63
CA ASN A 352 -15.44 -1.58 -49.52
C ASN A 352 -14.73 -1.49 -50.89
N GLU A 353 -15.34 -2.01 -51.95
CA GLU A 353 -14.80 -2.03 -53.31
C GLU A 353 -15.22 -0.83 -54.18
N GLU A 354 -16.17 -0.01 -53.73
CA GLU A 354 -16.61 1.17 -54.47
C GLU A 354 -15.59 2.31 -54.38
N LYS A 355 -15.46 3.07 -55.47
CA LYS A 355 -14.57 4.22 -55.57
C LYS A 355 -15.25 5.46 -55.01
N VAL A 356 -14.57 6.21 -54.15
CA VAL A 356 -15.17 7.39 -53.49
C VAL A 356 -15.60 8.46 -54.48
N HIS A 357 -14.88 8.62 -55.60
CA HIS A 357 -15.31 9.54 -56.66
C HIS A 357 -16.71 9.24 -57.22
N SER A 358 -17.10 7.96 -57.29
CA SER A 358 -18.38 7.52 -57.86
C SER A 358 -19.60 7.69 -56.95
N ILE A 359 -19.38 8.12 -55.71
CA ILE A 359 -20.43 8.33 -54.71
C ILE A 359 -20.99 9.76 -54.81
N GLU A 360 -22.30 9.87 -55.03
CA GLU A 360 -23.05 11.13 -55.04
C GLU A 360 -24.14 11.14 -53.95
N VAL A 361 -24.39 12.31 -53.36
CA VAL A 361 -25.49 12.52 -52.40
C VAL A 361 -26.80 12.70 -53.20
N PRO A 362 -27.86 11.94 -52.90
CA PRO A 362 -29.16 12.12 -53.55
C PRO A 362 -29.70 13.55 -53.34
N LYS A 363 -30.25 14.17 -54.39
CA LYS A 363 -30.78 15.55 -54.34
C LYS A 363 -31.88 15.73 -53.28
N GLU A 364 -32.66 14.69 -53.04
CA GLU A 364 -33.71 14.69 -52.03
C GLU A 364 -33.13 14.83 -50.61
N ILE A 365 -31.94 14.27 -50.36
CA ILE A 365 -31.20 14.38 -49.10
C ILE A 365 -30.54 15.76 -49.01
N GLU A 366 -29.94 16.24 -50.11
CA GLU A 366 -29.31 17.57 -50.17
C GLU A 366 -30.30 18.71 -49.83
N ASN A 367 -31.57 18.58 -50.21
CA ASN A 367 -32.62 19.55 -49.85
C ASN A 367 -32.94 19.61 -48.35
N LEU A 368 -32.58 18.59 -47.56
CA LEU A 368 -32.82 18.55 -46.12
C LEU A 368 -31.66 19.12 -45.29
N THR A 369 -30.46 19.23 -45.88
CA THR A 369 -29.25 19.72 -45.19
C THR A 369 -29.45 21.07 -44.49
N PRO A 370 -30.04 22.11 -45.13
CA PRO A 370 -30.22 23.42 -44.48
C PRO A 370 -31.10 23.37 -43.22
N PHE A 371 -32.04 22.42 -43.16
CA PHE A 371 -32.89 22.24 -41.98
C PHE A 371 -32.12 21.54 -40.85
N ALA A 372 -31.32 20.52 -41.20
CA ALA A 372 -30.46 19.82 -40.23
C ALA A 372 -29.45 20.79 -39.60
N ASP A 373 -28.79 21.63 -40.40
CA ASP A 373 -27.83 22.63 -39.92
C ASP A 373 -28.44 23.61 -38.90
N HIS A 374 -29.71 24.01 -39.12
CA HIS A 374 -30.39 24.98 -38.25
C HIS A 374 -31.00 24.34 -36.99
N LEU A 375 -31.52 23.12 -37.09
CA LEU A 375 -32.31 22.47 -36.03
C LEU A 375 -31.51 21.50 -35.15
N ASN A 376 -30.45 20.88 -35.66
CA ASN A 376 -29.63 19.95 -34.88
C ASN A 376 -28.90 20.62 -33.70
N PRO A 377 -28.32 21.84 -33.82
CA PRO A 377 -27.57 22.47 -32.73
C PRO A 377 -28.39 22.64 -31.44
N VAL A 378 -29.72 22.75 -31.57
CA VAL A 378 -30.63 23.05 -30.46
C VAL A 378 -31.42 21.84 -29.98
N TYR A 379 -31.35 20.69 -30.65
CA TYR A 379 -32.24 19.56 -30.38
C TYR A 379 -32.13 19.05 -28.93
N SER A 380 -30.91 19.08 -28.37
CA SER A 380 -30.60 18.61 -27.02
C SER A 380 -31.05 19.56 -25.91
N SER A 381 -31.43 20.80 -26.26
CA SER A 381 -31.92 21.78 -25.29
C SER A 381 -33.28 21.37 -24.73
N HIS A 382 -33.37 21.24 -23.42
CA HIS A 382 -34.64 20.99 -22.74
C HIS A 382 -35.61 22.15 -22.91
N VAL A 383 -35.08 23.37 -22.97
CA VAL A 383 -35.86 24.59 -23.18
C VAL A 383 -36.48 24.62 -24.58
N TRP A 384 -35.70 24.27 -25.62
CA TRP A 384 -36.21 24.13 -26.98
C TRP A 384 -37.29 23.06 -27.08
N GLN A 385 -37.05 21.86 -26.53
CA GLN A 385 -38.01 20.76 -26.55
C GLN A 385 -39.33 21.13 -25.84
N ASN A 386 -39.25 21.87 -24.74
CA ASN A 386 -40.44 22.38 -24.06
C ASN A 386 -41.15 23.44 -24.89
N PHE A 387 -40.42 24.38 -25.50
CA PHE A 387 -41.00 25.42 -26.35
C PHE A 387 -41.74 24.82 -27.55
N LEU A 388 -41.12 23.85 -28.23
CA LEU A 388 -41.70 23.12 -29.36
C LEU A 388 -42.93 22.29 -28.96
N LYS A 389 -42.95 21.70 -27.76
CA LYS A 389 -44.10 20.92 -27.25
C LYS A 389 -45.33 21.77 -26.94
N HIS A 390 -45.14 23.02 -26.51
CA HIS A 390 -46.23 23.91 -26.13
C HIS A 390 -46.76 24.74 -27.31
N ASP A 391 -46.12 24.66 -28.48
CA ASP A 391 -46.63 25.30 -29.69
C ASP A 391 -47.86 24.57 -30.24
N SER A 392 -48.98 25.30 -30.28
CA SER A 392 -50.27 24.73 -30.66
C SER A 392 -50.36 24.34 -32.14
N GLU A 393 -49.57 24.96 -33.02
CA GLU A 393 -49.57 24.60 -34.45
C GLU A 393 -48.75 23.34 -34.71
N PHE A 394 -47.60 23.19 -34.03
CA PHE A 394 -46.79 21.98 -34.11
C PHE A 394 -47.51 20.76 -33.52
N GLN A 395 -48.21 20.92 -32.39
CA GLN A 395 -49.02 19.84 -31.81
C GLN A 395 -50.22 19.48 -32.71
N LYS A 396 -50.91 20.46 -33.30
CA LYS A 396 -51.99 20.18 -34.26
C LYS A 396 -51.50 19.40 -35.47
N LEU A 397 -50.31 19.71 -35.99
CA LEU A 397 -49.71 18.93 -37.06
C LEU A 397 -49.45 17.48 -36.60
N LYS A 398 -48.83 17.27 -35.45
CA LYS A 398 -48.61 15.92 -34.90
C LYS A 398 -49.91 15.14 -34.66
N ASP A 399 -50.89 15.76 -34.00
CA ASP A 399 -52.19 15.16 -33.71
C ASP A 399 -52.98 14.82 -34.99
N ASN A 400 -52.87 15.64 -36.04
CA ASN A 400 -53.50 15.37 -37.33
C ASN A 400 -52.82 14.22 -38.09
N ALA A 401 -51.51 14.02 -37.93
CA ALA A 401 -50.82 12.84 -38.45
C ALA A 401 -51.27 11.55 -37.74
N VAL A 402 -51.43 11.59 -36.42
CA VAL A 402 -51.88 10.42 -35.63
C VAL A 402 -53.34 10.04 -35.96
N ASN A 403 -54.18 11.02 -36.28
CA ASN A 403 -55.60 10.83 -36.60
C ASN A 403 -55.88 10.54 -38.10
N ASN A 404 -54.85 10.40 -38.95
CA ASN A 404 -54.96 10.14 -40.41
C ASN A 404 -55.76 11.19 -41.22
N GLU A 405 -55.85 12.44 -40.75
CA GLU A 405 -56.65 13.47 -41.45
C GLU A 405 -55.89 14.18 -42.58
N GLN A 406 -54.54 14.19 -42.56
CA GLN A 406 -53.67 14.78 -43.59
C GLN A 406 -52.35 14.00 -43.75
N GLU A 407 -51.85 13.88 -44.99
CA GLU A 407 -50.49 13.34 -45.26
C GLU A 407 -49.43 14.39 -44.88
N ILE A 408 -48.71 14.16 -43.77
CA ILE A 408 -47.66 15.07 -43.28
C ILE A 408 -46.29 14.56 -43.74
N THR A 409 -45.55 15.41 -44.43
CA THR A 409 -44.20 15.11 -44.93
C THR A 409 -43.10 15.61 -44.00
N CYS A 410 -41.90 15.03 -44.09
CA CYS A 410 -40.70 15.48 -43.37
C CYS A 410 -40.45 16.97 -43.61
N LEU A 411 -40.60 17.44 -44.85
CA LEU A 411 -40.38 18.85 -45.20
C LEU A 411 -41.36 19.79 -44.48
N MET A 412 -42.62 19.39 -44.32
CA MET A 412 -43.62 20.19 -43.59
C MET A 412 -43.27 20.31 -42.11
N LEU A 413 -42.89 19.21 -41.45
CA LEU A 413 -42.51 19.22 -40.03
C LEU A 413 -41.24 20.03 -39.80
N LEU A 414 -40.21 19.86 -40.64
CA LEU A 414 -38.96 20.61 -40.52
C LEU A 414 -39.18 22.10 -40.77
N THR A 415 -39.96 22.47 -41.78
CA THR A 415 -40.29 23.88 -42.06
C THR A 415 -41.01 24.53 -40.89
N GLN A 416 -41.97 23.83 -40.26
CA GLN A 416 -42.66 24.37 -39.10
C GLN A 416 -41.72 24.45 -37.87
N ALA A 417 -40.89 23.43 -37.63
CA ALA A 417 -39.90 23.46 -36.55
C ALA A 417 -38.93 24.63 -36.70
N THR A 418 -38.42 24.91 -37.91
CA THR A 418 -37.57 26.07 -38.21
C THR A 418 -38.28 27.38 -37.89
N LYS A 419 -39.55 27.55 -38.31
CA LYS A 419 -40.33 28.76 -37.98
C LYS A 419 -40.48 28.97 -36.47
N ILE A 420 -40.72 27.90 -35.71
CA ILE A 420 -40.86 27.97 -34.25
C ILE A 420 -39.51 28.29 -33.60
N LEU A 421 -38.41 27.78 -34.14
CA LEU A 421 -37.07 28.14 -33.68
C LEU A 421 -36.77 29.62 -33.91
N ASP A 422 -37.21 30.18 -35.05
CA ASP A 422 -37.07 31.61 -35.33
C ASP A 422 -37.92 32.47 -34.37
N GLN A 423 -39.08 31.96 -33.94
CA GLN A 423 -39.89 32.59 -32.88
C GLN A 423 -39.20 32.56 -31.52
N LEU A 424 -38.61 31.42 -31.12
CA LEU A 424 -37.82 31.32 -29.90
C LEU A 424 -36.62 32.28 -29.95
N THR A 425 -35.92 32.33 -31.08
CA THR A 425 -34.79 33.26 -31.30
C THR A 425 -35.24 34.71 -31.16
N SER A 426 -36.42 35.04 -31.68
CA SER A 426 -37.03 36.37 -31.51
C SER A 426 -37.40 36.65 -30.05
N TYR A 427 -37.91 35.64 -29.32
CA TYR A 427 -38.22 35.76 -27.89
C TYR A 427 -36.98 35.97 -27.03
N LEU A 428 -35.87 35.29 -27.33
CA LEU A 428 -34.56 35.52 -26.68
C LEU A 428 -34.05 36.95 -26.93
N LYS A 429 -34.36 37.54 -28.10
CA LYS A 429 -34.06 38.94 -28.42
C LYS A 429 -34.97 39.94 -27.69
N VAL A 430 -36.12 39.51 -27.13
CA VAL A 430 -36.99 40.41 -26.34
C VAL A 430 -36.30 40.88 -25.05
N PHE A 431 -35.43 40.07 -24.45
CA PHE A 431 -34.72 40.42 -23.22
C PHE A 431 -33.86 41.69 -23.33
N HIS A 432 -33.41 42.04 -24.53
CA HIS A 432 -32.66 43.29 -24.77
C HIS A 432 -33.52 44.41 -25.38
N THR A 433 -34.65 44.08 -26.03
CA THR A 433 -35.50 45.08 -26.72
C THR A 433 -36.65 45.63 -25.89
N ASP A 434 -37.23 44.85 -24.95
CA ASP A 434 -38.29 45.29 -24.03
C ASP A 434 -37.86 45.11 -22.57
N THR A 435 -36.96 45.99 -22.13
CA THR A 435 -36.29 45.90 -20.82
C THR A 435 -37.19 46.27 -19.62
N LYS A 436 -38.44 46.71 -19.87
CA LYS A 436 -39.40 47.10 -18.83
C LYS A 436 -40.21 45.92 -18.28
N GLN A 437 -40.15 44.77 -18.94
CA GLN A 437 -40.85 43.56 -18.53
C GLN A 437 -40.26 42.96 -17.23
N PRO A 438 -41.07 42.23 -16.44
CA PRO A 438 -40.61 41.57 -15.21
C PRO A 438 -39.70 40.36 -15.50
N LEU A 439 -38.46 40.41 -14.99
CA LEU A 439 -37.38 39.46 -15.29
C LEU A 439 -37.70 38.01 -14.88
N PHE A 440 -38.17 37.80 -13.64
CA PHE A 440 -38.30 36.45 -13.08
C PHE A 440 -39.37 35.60 -13.76
N SER A 441 -40.47 36.21 -14.19
CA SER A 441 -41.54 35.48 -14.86
C SER A 441 -41.06 34.88 -16.19
N GLN A 442 -40.27 35.65 -16.95
CA GLN A 442 -39.73 35.25 -18.23
C GLN A 442 -38.56 34.25 -18.08
N LEU A 443 -37.62 34.51 -17.15
CA LEU A 443 -36.51 33.60 -16.90
C LEU A 443 -36.95 32.27 -16.29
N LYS A 444 -37.96 32.26 -15.42
CA LYS A 444 -38.50 31.02 -14.84
C LYS A 444 -39.26 30.19 -15.88
N GLN A 445 -39.90 30.83 -16.85
CA GLN A 445 -40.57 30.14 -17.95
C GLN A 445 -39.57 29.49 -18.91
N LEU A 446 -38.47 30.18 -19.24
CA LEU A 446 -37.44 29.64 -20.14
C LEU A 446 -36.47 28.70 -19.42
N PHE A 447 -35.98 29.05 -18.24
CA PHE A 447 -34.98 28.30 -17.48
C PHE A 447 -35.54 27.90 -16.10
N PRO A 448 -36.48 26.93 -16.06
CA PRO A 448 -37.10 26.50 -14.81
C PRO A 448 -36.11 25.79 -13.88
N ASP A 449 -35.11 25.09 -14.43
CA ASP A 449 -34.06 24.43 -13.65
C ASP A 449 -32.73 25.18 -13.74
N LYS A 450 -32.32 25.77 -12.61
CA LYS A 450 -31.10 26.60 -12.52
C LYS A 450 -29.81 25.84 -12.80
N LYS A 451 -29.79 24.50 -12.66
CA LYS A 451 -28.59 23.68 -12.83
C LYS A 451 -28.13 23.60 -14.29
N TYR A 452 -29.07 23.70 -15.23
CA TYR A 452 -28.80 23.55 -16.65
C TYR A 452 -28.59 24.89 -17.38
N ILE A 453 -28.69 26.03 -16.67
CA ILE A 453 -28.60 27.38 -17.27
C ILE A 453 -27.36 27.53 -18.15
N ASP A 454 -26.17 27.15 -17.66
CA ASP A 454 -24.93 27.31 -18.44
C ASP A 454 -24.94 26.45 -19.72
N HIS A 455 -25.46 25.23 -19.62
CA HIS A 455 -25.53 24.29 -20.74
C HIS A 455 -26.51 24.79 -21.80
N GLU A 456 -27.71 25.18 -21.39
CA GLU A 456 -28.76 25.70 -22.25
C GLU A 456 -28.34 27.05 -22.88
N PHE A 457 -27.69 27.93 -22.12
CA PHE A 457 -27.17 29.20 -22.64
C PHE A 457 -26.10 28.99 -23.72
N ASN A 458 -25.18 28.04 -23.53
CA ASN A 458 -24.17 27.71 -24.54
C ASN A 458 -24.79 27.22 -25.86
N ILE A 459 -25.88 26.45 -25.79
CA ILE A 459 -26.64 26.03 -26.97
C ILE A 459 -27.26 27.25 -27.67
N PHE A 460 -27.91 28.13 -26.92
CA PHE A 460 -28.60 29.29 -27.48
C PHE A 460 -27.67 30.42 -27.95
N LYS A 461 -26.42 30.45 -27.51
CA LYS A 461 -25.42 31.43 -27.94
C LYS A 461 -25.21 31.43 -29.45
N VAL A 462 -25.41 30.29 -30.11
CA VAL A 462 -25.29 30.14 -31.59
C VAL A 462 -26.45 30.80 -32.34
N LEU A 463 -27.60 31.03 -31.69
CA LEU A 463 -28.81 31.56 -32.32
C LEU A 463 -28.93 33.09 -32.27
N VAL A 464 -28.17 33.74 -31.37
CA VAL A 464 -28.28 35.18 -31.10
C VAL A 464 -26.95 35.88 -31.39
N ASP A 465 -27.01 37.19 -31.65
CA ASP A 465 -25.81 38.00 -31.82
C ASP A 465 -25.03 38.15 -30.50
N ASP A 466 -23.73 38.43 -30.59
CA ASP A 466 -22.82 38.53 -29.44
C ASP A 466 -23.29 39.52 -28.37
N TYR A 467 -23.98 40.60 -28.78
CA TYR A 467 -24.49 41.60 -27.86
C TYR A 467 -25.67 41.06 -27.05
N THR A 468 -26.65 40.43 -27.71
CA THR A 468 -27.77 39.73 -27.07
C THR A 468 -27.26 38.62 -26.14
N ALA A 469 -26.27 37.84 -26.58
CA ALA A 469 -25.65 36.80 -25.76
C ALA A 469 -25.05 37.38 -24.47
N SER A 470 -24.22 38.43 -24.57
CA SER A 470 -23.60 39.06 -23.39
C SER A 470 -24.63 39.67 -22.43
N TYR A 471 -25.74 40.20 -22.96
CA TYR A 471 -26.81 40.75 -22.14
C TYR A 471 -27.56 39.66 -21.34
N LEU A 472 -27.88 38.53 -21.99
CA LEU A 472 -28.48 37.35 -21.36
C LEU A 472 -27.56 36.69 -20.34
N GLU A 473 -26.27 36.59 -20.64
CA GLU A 473 -25.26 35.98 -19.76
C GLU A 473 -25.28 36.60 -18.36
N LYS A 474 -25.27 37.95 -18.27
CA LYS A 474 -25.29 38.66 -16.99
C LYS A 474 -26.56 38.44 -16.18
N LEU A 475 -27.72 38.36 -16.84
CA LEU A 475 -29.01 38.13 -16.18
C LEU A 475 -29.12 36.68 -15.69
N LEU A 476 -28.63 35.74 -16.48
CA LEU A 476 -28.61 34.32 -16.13
C LEU A 476 -27.61 34.03 -15.00
N GLU A 477 -26.47 34.71 -14.98
CA GLU A 477 -25.49 34.61 -13.89
C GLU A 477 -26.07 35.09 -12.57
N TYR A 478 -26.78 36.23 -12.56
CA TYR A 478 -27.54 36.67 -11.39
C TYR A 478 -28.61 35.64 -10.98
N TRP A 479 -29.43 35.16 -11.93
CA TRP A 479 -30.53 34.22 -11.63
C TRP A 479 -30.05 32.90 -11.03
N LYS A 480 -28.94 32.39 -11.57
CA LYS A 480 -28.24 31.19 -11.10
C LYS A 480 -27.76 31.36 -9.66
N ASN A 481 -27.17 32.51 -9.34
CA ASN A 481 -26.55 32.78 -8.04
C ASN A 481 -27.44 33.57 -7.06
N TYR A 482 -28.71 33.81 -7.41
CA TYR A 482 -29.65 34.68 -6.68
C TYR A 482 -29.65 34.44 -5.15
N GLU A 483 -29.79 33.19 -4.72
CA GLU A 483 -29.83 32.85 -3.29
C GLU A 483 -28.50 33.15 -2.60
N HIS A 484 -27.39 32.79 -3.24
CA HIS A 484 -26.06 33.03 -2.69
C HIS A 484 -25.76 34.53 -2.57
N ILE A 485 -26.08 35.32 -3.61
CA ILE A 485 -25.95 36.78 -3.60
C ILE A 485 -26.78 37.39 -2.47
N ASN A 486 -28.03 36.94 -2.29
CA ASN A 486 -28.87 37.40 -1.18
C ASN A 486 -28.26 37.09 0.19
N HIS A 487 -27.67 35.91 0.37
CA HIS A 487 -26.96 35.56 1.60
C HIS A 487 -25.70 36.40 1.82
N ILE A 488 -24.96 36.76 0.77
CA ILE A 488 -23.83 37.69 0.85
C ILE A 488 -24.33 39.07 1.29
N CYS A 489 -25.39 39.59 0.66
CA CYS A 489 -25.94 40.90 0.99
C CYS A 489 -26.44 40.97 2.43
N ARG A 490 -27.19 39.95 2.89
CA ARG A 490 -27.61 39.83 4.30
C ARG A 490 -26.43 39.65 5.24
N GLY A 491 -25.41 38.88 4.85
CA GLY A 491 -24.18 38.70 5.61
C GLY A 491 -23.44 40.02 5.84
N CYS A 492 -23.31 40.85 4.80
CA CYS A 492 -22.74 42.20 4.91
C CYS A 492 -23.51 43.08 5.91
N ILE A 493 -24.85 43.01 5.88
CA ILE A 493 -25.73 43.76 6.79
C ILE A 493 -25.56 43.27 8.22
N ASN A 494 -25.66 41.95 8.46
CA ASN A 494 -25.53 41.32 9.77
C ASN A 494 -24.18 41.63 10.41
N LEU A 495 -23.10 41.53 9.64
CA LEU A 495 -21.76 41.84 10.09
C LEU A 495 -21.59 43.32 10.46
N SER A 496 -22.19 44.21 9.67
CA SER A 496 -22.17 45.66 9.94
C SER A 496 -22.98 46.02 11.18
N GLN A 497 -24.12 45.37 11.39
CA GLN A 497 -24.91 45.52 12.61
C GLN A 497 -24.15 45.02 13.84
N HIS A 498 -23.53 43.82 13.76
CA HIS A 498 -22.77 43.24 14.88
C HIS A 498 -21.64 44.16 15.35
N TYR A 499 -20.92 44.78 14.41
CA TYR A 499 -19.80 45.68 14.72
C TYR A 499 -20.17 47.18 14.73
N ASN A 500 -21.47 47.52 14.65
CA ASN A 500 -21.98 48.90 14.66
C ASN A 500 -21.34 49.83 13.61
N ILE A 501 -21.27 49.39 12.34
CA ILE A 501 -20.77 50.19 11.22
C ILE A 501 -21.93 50.79 10.41
N THR A 502 -21.86 52.09 10.12
CA THR A 502 -22.75 52.78 9.18
C THR A 502 -22.31 52.56 7.72
N LEU A 503 -23.16 51.93 6.92
CA LEU A 503 -22.95 51.63 5.49
C LEU A 503 -23.79 52.54 4.57
N THR A 504 -23.86 53.86 4.76
CA THR A 504 -24.89 54.70 4.09
C THR A 504 -25.02 54.57 2.56
N GLU A 505 -23.93 54.56 1.78
CA GLU A 505 -24.00 54.39 0.32
C GLU A 505 -24.04 52.91 -0.10
N GLN A 506 -23.22 52.08 0.55
CA GLN A 506 -23.10 50.64 0.27
C GLN A 506 -24.37 49.85 0.62
N GLN A 507 -25.08 50.26 1.67
CA GLN A 507 -26.34 49.67 2.10
C GLN A 507 -27.45 49.89 1.07
N SER A 508 -27.44 50.99 0.32
CA SER A 508 -28.39 51.21 -0.77
C SER A 508 -28.22 50.18 -1.89
N ILE A 509 -26.97 49.84 -2.23
CA ILE A 509 -26.67 48.82 -3.25
C ILE A 509 -27.11 47.43 -2.78
N LEU A 510 -26.81 47.08 -1.52
CA LEU A 510 -27.22 45.82 -0.92
C LEU A 510 -28.74 45.70 -0.83
N GLN A 511 -29.43 46.77 -0.43
CA GLN A 511 -30.88 46.80 -0.33
C GLN A 511 -31.52 46.71 -1.71
N ASN A 512 -30.99 47.42 -2.72
CA ASN A 512 -31.47 47.33 -4.10
C ASN A 512 -31.42 45.91 -4.65
N ILE A 513 -30.44 45.09 -4.27
CA ILE A 513 -30.38 43.66 -4.65
C ILE A 513 -31.42 42.83 -3.87
N LEU A 514 -31.57 43.08 -2.57
CA LEU A 514 -32.52 42.35 -1.71
C LEU A 514 -33.98 42.67 -2.05
N ASP A 515 -34.25 43.85 -2.60
CA ASP A 515 -35.56 44.32 -3.04
C ASP A 515 -35.95 43.77 -4.43
N ILE A 516 -35.04 43.06 -5.12
CA ILE A 516 -35.34 42.44 -6.41
C ILE A 516 -36.36 41.30 -6.21
N ASP A 517 -37.55 41.52 -6.78
CA ASP A 517 -38.71 40.66 -6.66
C ASP A 517 -39.32 40.28 -8.03
N SER A 518 -40.41 39.53 -8.01
CA SER A 518 -41.09 39.05 -9.23
C SER A 518 -41.58 40.15 -10.19
N GLN A 519 -41.70 41.40 -9.75
CA GLN A 519 -42.18 42.54 -10.55
C GLN A 519 -41.03 43.44 -11.03
N THR A 520 -39.80 43.16 -10.61
CA THR A 520 -38.64 43.98 -10.94
C THR A 520 -38.30 43.87 -12.43
N SER A 521 -38.11 45.03 -13.07
CA SER A 521 -37.79 45.09 -14.50
C SER A 521 -36.40 44.54 -14.81
N ILE A 522 -36.21 44.03 -16.03
CA ILE A 522 -34.92 43.50 -16.51
C ILE A 522 -33.80 44.53 -16.35
N GLU A 523 -34.04 45.79 -16.72
CA GLU A 523 -33.02 46.85 -16.62
C GLU A 523 -32.68 47.19 -15.18
N THR A 524 -33.67 47.27 -14.29
CA THR A 524 -33.44 47.54 -12.86
C THR A 524 -32.60 46.44 -12.22
N CYS A 525 -32.90 45.18 -12.50
CA CYS A 525 -32.13 44.05 -12.00
C CYS A 525 -30.68 44.08 -12.52
N ARG A 526 -30.50 44.35 -13.83
CA ARG A 526 -29.17 44.44 -14.44
C ARG A 526 -28.33 45.54 -13.82
N VAL A 527 -28.89 46.74 -13.65
CA VAL A 527 -28.19 47.88 -13.04
C VAL A 527 -27.81 47.56 -11.60
N ALA A 528 -28.73 47.00 -10.81
CA ALA A 528 -28.46 46.60 -9.43
C ALA A 528 -27.35 45.54 -9.36
N TYR A 529 -27.41 44.50 -10.20
CA TYR A 529 -26.38 43.45 -10.26
C TYR A 529 -25.01 44.01 -10.69
N GLN A 530 -24.97 44.88 -11.70
CA GLN A 530 -23.71 45.53 -12.10
C GLN A 530 -23.11 46.39 -10.98
N MET A 531 -23.94 47.11 -10.22
CA MET A 531 -23.48 47.86 -9.05
C MET A 531 -22.94 46.93 -7.96
N TYR A 532 -23.59 45.78 -7.74
CA TYR A 532 -23.09 44.74 -6.83
C TYR A 532 -21.74 44.18 -7.29
N CYS A 533 -21.59 43.81 -8.57
CA CYS A 533 -20.35 43.27 -9.10
C CYS A 533 -19.19 44.26 -8.89
N ALA A 534 -19.38 45.53 -9.27
CA ALA A 534 -18.35 46.56 -9.15
C ALA A 534 -17.96 46.91 -7.71
N HIS A 535 -18.87 46.75 -6.74
CA HIS A 535 -18.63 47.15 -5.34
C HIS A 535 -18.26 45.99 -4.42
N TYR A 536 -18.60 44.75 -4.77
CA TYR A 536 -18.39 43.58 -3.93
C TYR A 536 -17.67 42.46 -4.68
N GLU A 537 -18.23 41.96 -5.78
CA GLU A 537 -17.71 40.76 -6.46
C GLU A 537 -16.31 40.95 -7.04
N GLU A 538 -16.04 42.11 -7.66
CA GLU A 538 -14.72 42.43 -8.21
C GLU A 538 -13.70 42.84 -7.14
N LYS A 539 -14.15 43.23 -5.94
CA LYS A 539 -13.28 43.72 -4.85
C LYS A 539 -12.86 42.63 -3.87
N PHE A 540 -13.66 41.59 -3.70
CA PHE A 540 -13.42 40.54 -2.72
C PHE A 540 -13.22 39.19 -3.39
N THR A 541 -12.36 38.36 -2.81
CA THR A 541 -12.16 36.99 -3.31
C THR A 541 -13.41 36.14 -3.14
N LYS A 542 -13.61 35.12 -3.99
CA LYS A 542 -14.73 34.17 -3.88
C LYS A 542 -14.80 33.51 -2.50
N SER A 543 -13.64 33.20 -1.91
CA SER A 543 -13.53 32.63 -0.56
C SER A 543 -14.04 33.61 0.52
N MET A 544 -13.70 34.90 0.40
CA MET A 544 -14.19 35.95 1.31
C MET A 544 -15.70 36.15 1.20
N LEU A 545 -16.25 36.20 -0.02
CA LEU A 545 -17.70 36.34 -0.23
C LEU A 545 -18.47 35.16 0.35
N LYS A 546 -17.98 33.93 0.19
CA LYS A 546 -18.54 32.75 0.85
C LYS A 546 -18.49 32.85 2.38
N PHE A 547 -17.42 33.39 2.93
CA PHE A 547 -17.29 33.60 4.37
C PHE A 547 -18.27 34.66 4.88
N ILE A 548 -18.44 35.77 4.16
CA ILE A 548 -19.44 36.79 4.48
C ILE A 548 -20.85 36.19 4.44
N ALA A 549 -21.16 35.33 3.46
CA ALA A 549 -22.45 34.65 3.39
C ALA A 549 -22.76 33.80 4.64
N GLN A 550 -21.75 33.27 5.34
CA GLN A 550 -21.95 32.52 6.58
C GLN A 550 -22.52 33.37 7.72
N TRP A 551 -22.31 34.69 7.69
CA TRP A 551 -22.96 35.60 8.64
C TRP A 551 -24.48 35.71 8.46
N SER A 552 -25.00 35.25 7.31
CA SER A 552 -26.44 35.05 7.11
C SER A 552 -26.86 33.57 7.25
N LEU A 553 -26.06 32.62 6.77
CA LEU A 553 -26.43 31.20 6.76
C LEU A 553 -26.32 30.52 8.14
N SER A 554 -25.38 30.98 8.96
CA SER A 554 -25.01 30.36 10.23
C SER A 554 -25.28 31.30 11.42
N GLU A 555 -26.35 32.08 11.35
CA GLU A 555 -26.70 33.08 12.37
C GLU A 555 -26.88 32.47 13.77
N GLU A 556 -27.60 31.35 13.90
CA GLU A 556 -27.78 30.66 15.18
C GLU A 556 -26.46 30.15 15.78
N LEU A 557 -25.58 29.60 14.93
CA LEU A 557 -24.26 29.14 15.34
C LEU A 557 -23.40 30.30 15.83
N LEU A 558 -23.43 31.45 15.13
CA LEU A 558 -22.71 32.65 15.54
C LEU A 558 -23.23 33.19 16.87
N LEU A 559 -24.55 33.32 17.04
CA LEU A 559 -25.16 33.74 18.30
C LEU A 559 -24.72 32.83 19.46
N PHE A 560 -24.71 31.51 19.24
CA PHE A 560 -24.24 30.57 20.24
C PHE A 560 -22.73 30.71 20.50
N LEU A 561 -21.89 30.80 19.47
CA LEU A 561 -20.45 31.03 19.60
C LEU A 561 -20.17 32.26 20.46
N TYR A 562 -20.85 33.39 20.21
CA TYR A 562 -20.66 34.63 20.97
C TYR A 562 -21.21 34.56 22.40
N SER A 563 -22.18 33.68 22.69
CA SER A 563 -22.71 33.47 24.05
C SER A 563 -21.73 32.76 25.00
N LEU A 564 -20.76 32.00 24.46
CA LEU A 564 -19.85 31.18 25.25
C LEU A 564 -18.65 31.98 25.78
N THR A 565 -18.33 31.73 27.06
CA THR A 565 -17.11 32.23 27.71
C THR A 565 -15.90 31.32 27.43
N ALA A 566 -14.68 31.79 27.73
CA ALA A 566 -13.47 30.97 27.60
C ALA A 566 -13.54 29.67 28.44
N THR A 567 -14.10 29.76 29.64
CA THR A 567 -14.28 28.61 30.54
C THR A 567 -15.24 27.57 29.96
N ASP A 568 -16.26 27.99 29.19
CA ASP A 568 -17.20 27.07 28.57
C ASP A 568 -16.54 26.24 27.46
N VAL A 569 -15.61 26.85 26.72
CA VAL A 569 -14.82 26.21 25.67
C VAL A 569 -13.87 25.17 26.26
N ASP A 570 -13.28 25.47 27.42
CA ASP A 570 -12.37 24.54 28.11
C ASP A 570 -13.12 23.31 28.62
N ASN A 571 -14.26 23.53 29.28
CA ASN A 571 -15.11 22.41 29.74
C ASN A 571 -15.57 21.53 28.57
N LEU A 572 -15.77 22.12 27.38
CA LEU A 572 -16.14 21.38 26.17
C LEU A 572 -14.98 20.50 25.67
N LEU A 573 -13.75 21.03 25.59
CA LEU A 573 -12.56 20.25 25.18
C LEU A 573 -12.26 19.07 26.11
N GLU A 574 -12.59 19.21 27.38
CA GLU A 574 -12.34 18.18 28.38
C GLU A 574 -13.33 17.03 28.34
N ILE A 575 -14.57 17.30 27.93
CA ILE A 575 -15.57 16.27 27.69
C ILE A 575 -15.21 15.44 26.47
N VAL A 576 -14.67 16.06 25.43
CA VAL A 576 -14.33 15.39 24.17
C VAL A 576 -13.40 14.19 24.38
N ASN A 577 -12.51 14.24 25.38
CA ASN A 577 -11.58 13.14 25.65
C ASN A 577 -12.25 11.89 26.25
N ASP A 578 -13.44 12.03 26.84
CA ASP A 578 -14.19 10.94 27.50
C ASP A 578 -15.51 10.63 26.78
N TRP A 579 -15.77 11.30 25.65
CA TRP A 579 -17.04 11.19 24.94
C TRP A 579 -17.05 9.95 24.05
N ASP A 580 -18.14 9.18 24.10
CA ASP A 580 -18.39 8.09 23.17
C ASP A 580 -18.75 8.68 21.79
N GLU A 581 -17.91 8.47 20.77
CA GLU A 581 -18.02 9.07 19.42
C GLU A 581 -19.33 8.74 18.69
N THR A 582 -20.23 7.97 19.29
CA THR A 582 -21.53 7.55 18.75
C THR A 582 -22.52 8.70 18.49
N LEU A 583 -22.39 9.86 19.16
CA LEU A 583 -23.33 10.99 19.05
C LEU A 583 -22.80 12.21 18.29
N ILE A 584 -21.52 12.56 18.46
CA ILE A 584 -20.81 13.61 17.71
C ILE A 584 -19.35 13.20 17.61
N ASN A 585 -18.76 13.41 16.43
CA ASN A 585 -17.32 13.20 16.22
C ASN A 585 -16.51 14.25 17.01
N THR A 586 -15.49 13.79 17.74
CA THR A 586 -14.41 14.59 18.36
C THR A 586 -13.95 15.76 17.48
N LYS A 587 -13.78 15.51 16.18
CA LYS A 587 -13.40 16.51 15.18
C LYS A 587 -14.36 17.69 15.13
N THR A 588 -15.67 17.46 15.15
CA THR A 588 -16.68 18.53 15.05
C THR A 588 -16.62 19.48 16.24
N ILE A 589 -16.29 18.96 17.42
CA ILE A 589 -16.11 19.81 18.61
C ILE A 589 -14.81 20.61 18.50
N LEU A 590 -13.72 20.02 18.00
CA LEU A 590 -12.48 20.75 17.72
C LEU A 590 -12.69 21.85 16.67
N ASP A 591 -13.43 21.56 15.59
CA ASP A 591 -13.82 22.54 14.56
C ASP A 591 -14.56 23.74 15.21
N PHE A 592 -15.48 23.47 16.13
CA PHE A 592 -16.23 24.50 16.88
C PHE A 592 -15.31 25.37 17.74
N VAL A 593 -14.34 24.76 18.43
CA VAL A 593 -13.35 25.49 19.23
C VAL A 593 -12.46 26.37 18.36
N LEU A 594 -12.03 25.86 17.19
CA LEU A 594 -11.26 26.64 16.22
C LEU A 594 -12.05 27.87 15.74
N LEU A 595 -13.35 27.71 15.43
CA LEU A 595 -14.21 28.83 15.07
C LEU A 595 -14.31 29.88 16.17
N LYS A 596 -14.54 29.47 17.43
CA LYS A 596 -14.63 30.41 18.56
C LYS A 596 -13.34 31.21 18.74
N ARG A 597 -12.18 30.57 18.60
CA ARG A 597 -10.88 31.24 18.69
C ARG A 597 -10.64 32.21 17.55
N PHE A 598 -10.98 31.80 16.34
CA PHE A 598 -10.88 32.66 15.17
C PHE A 598 -11.66 33.97 15.38
N HIS A 599 -12.93 33.88 15.79
CA HIS A 599 -13.73 35.08 16.09
C HIS A 599 -13.17 35.90 17.24
N HIS A 600 -12.68 35.25 18.31
CA HIS A 600 -12.06 35.96 19.42
C HIS A 600 -10.81 36.76 19.00
N GLN A 601 -9.98 36.20 18.11
CA GLN A 601 -8.82 36.92 17.56
C GLN A 601 -9.25 38.11 16.71
N ILE A 602 -10.28 37.95 15.90
CA ILE A 602 -10.86 39.04 15.09
C ILE A 602 -11.38 40.15 15.99
N ASP A 603 -12.13 39.83 17.05
CA ASP A 603 -12.67 40.82 17.97
C ASP A 603 -11.55 41.64 18.64
N ILE A 604 -10.46 40.98 19.08
CA ILE A 604 -9.29 41.66 19.64
C ILE A 604 -8.69 42.65 18.62
N MET A 605 -8.57 42.23 17.36
CA MET A 605 -8.04 43.10 16.30
C MET A 605 -8.98 44.27 16.00
N ILE A 606 -10.28 44.02 15.87
CA ILE A 606 -11.30 45.05 15.62
C ILE A 606 -11.33 46.06 16.77
N ASP A 607 -11.31 45.61 18.02
CA ASP A 607 -11.28 46.49 19.19
C ASP A 607 -10.01 47.36 19.22
N SER A 608 -8.86 46.81 18.80
CA SER A 608 -7.62 47.58 18.68
C SER A 608 -7.71 48.70 17.65
N ILE A 609 -8.47 48.48 16.57
CA ILE A 609 -8.72 49.47 15.51
C ILE A 609 -9.74 50.51 15.99
N ARG A 610 -10.84 50.05 16.60
CA ARG A 610 -11.92 50.90 17.12
C ARG A 610 -11.40 51.89 18.17
N LYS A 611 -10.38 51.52 18.95
CA LYS A 611 -9.68 52.44 19.87
C LYS A 611 -8.87 53.54 19.18
N LYS A 612 -8.47 53.36 17.92
CA LYS A 612 -7.59 54.28 17.17
C LYS A 612 -8.33 55.11 16.12
N LYS A 613 -9.36 54.56 15.49
CA LYS A 613 -10.10 55.20 14.40
C LYS A 613 -11.54 54.72 14.31
N CYS A 614 -12.37 55.46 13.57
CA CYS A 614 -13.71 55.02 13.19
C CYS A 614 -13.61 53.77 12.28
N LEU A 615 -14.39 52.74 12.60
CA LEU A 615 -14.34 51.44 11.95
C LEU A 615 -15.11 51.48 10.62
N LYS A 616 -14.45 51.10 9.52
CA LYS A 616 -15.09 50.93 8.20
C LYS A 616 -15.23 49.45 7.85
N PHE A 617 -16.13 49.12 6.93
CA PHE A 617 -16.37 47.73 6.49
C PHE A 617 -15.08 47.05 5.98
N ASN A 618 -14.29 47.76 5.16
CA ASN A 618 -12.99 47.24 4.70
C ASN A 618 -12.00 46.98 5.84
N ASP A 619 -12.11 47.67 6.99
CA ASP A 619 -11.24 47.38 8.13
C ASP A 619 -11.55 46.01 8.75
N ILE A 620 -12.82 45.59 8.74
CA ILE A 620 -13.20 44.24 9.19
C ILE A 620 -12.71 43.19 8.19
N ILE A 621 -12.92 43.41 6.89
CA ILE A 621 -12.44 42.48 5.86
C ILE A 621 -10.92 42.31 5.94
N ASN A 622 -10.18 43.41 6.12
CA ASN A 622 -8.73 43.38 6.32
C ASN A 622 -8.33 42.61 7.60
N CYS A 623 -9.15 42.61 8.65
CA CYS A 623 -8.91 41.78 9.83
C CYS A 623 -9.04 40.30 9.50
N PHE A 624 -10.09 39.90 8.77
CA PHE A 624 -10.24 38.53 8.32
C PHE A 624 -9.05 38.09 7.44
N GLU A 625 -8.68 38.89 6.44
CA GLU A 625 -7.55 38.57 5.53
C GLU A 625 -6.19 38.51 6.23
N LYS A 626 -6.02 39.22 7.35
CA LYS A 626 -4.79 39.17 8.14
C LYS A 626 -4.69 37.94 9.03
N VAL A 627 -5.82 37.43 9.51
CA VAL A 627 -5.85 36.28 10.42
C VAL A 627 -5.79 34.96 9.66
N SER A 628 -6.27 34.92 8.42
CA SER A 628 -6.30 33.68 7.65
C SER A 628 -5.87 33.84 6.21
N ASN A 629 -5.03 32.93 5.73
CA ASN A 629 -4.76 32.78 4.30
C ASN A 629 -5.92 32.05 3.59
N GLU A 630 -5.87 31.95 2.26
CA GLU A 630 -6.98 31.41 1.47
C GLU A 630 -7.30 29.93 1.77
N THR A 631 -6.29 29.12 2.08
CA THR A 631 -6.49 27.71 2.47
C THR A 631 -7.11 27.60 3.87
N GLU A 632 -6.68 28.44 4.82
CA GLU A 632 -7.28 28.54 6.15
C GLU A 632 -8.74 29.01 6.10
N PHE A 633 -9.10 29.93 5.19
CA PHE A 633 -10.50 30.31 4.99
C PHE A 633 -11.37 29.15 4.53
N GLN A 634 -10.88 28.29 3.63
CA GLN A 634 -11.63 27.09 3.24
C GLN A 634 -11.79 26.12 4.41
N HIS A 635 -10.77 25.97 5.27
CA HIS A 635 -10.89 25.19 6.49
C HIS A 635 -11.93 25.79 7.46
N ILE A 636 -11.91 27.10 7.67
CA ILE A 636 -12.88 27.80 8.50
C ILE A 636 -14.30 27.63 7.95
N LEU A 637 -14.49 27.77 6.63
CA LEU A 637 -15.78 27.55 5.97
C LEU A 637 -16.30 26.12 6.20
N ASN A 638 -15.43 25.11 6.09
CA ASN A 638 -15.79 23.73 6.38
C ASN A 638 -16.19 23.54 7.85
N ASN A 639 -15.54 24.26 8.77
CA ASN A 639 -15.90 24.22 10.19
C ASN A 639 -17.30 24.80 10.43
N TYR A 640 -17.69 25.87 9.73
CA TYR A 640 -19.06 26.40 9.83
C TYR A 640 -20.09 25.35 9.43
N GLU A 641 -19.87 24.65 8.32
CA GLU A 641 -20.79 23.62 7.84
C GLU A 641 -20.90 22.45 8.84
N SER A 642 -19.76 21.96 9.34
CA SER A 642 -19.74 20.84 10.30
C SER A 642 -20.41 21.22 11.63
N CYS A 643 -20.15 22.43 12.12
CA CYS A 643 -20.70 22.92 13.38
C CYS A 643 -22.19 23.26 13.28
N SER A 644 -22.63 23.90 12.19
CA SER A 644 -24.05 24.24 11.99
C SER A 644 -24.92 23.00 11.92
N LYS A 645 -24.46 21.92 11.24
CA LYS A 645 -25.19 20.64 11.20
C LYS A 645 -25.33 19.97 12.57
N CYS A 646 -24.36 20.17 13.46
CA CYS A 646 -24.31 19.51 14.78
C CYS A 646 -24.62 20.46 15.95
N LEU A 647 -25.15 21.66 15.69
CA LEU A 647 -25.30 22.72 16.68
C LEU A 647 -26.14 22.29 17.90
N SER A 648 -27.26 21.61 17.68
CA SER A 648 -28.14 21.12 18.75
C SER A 648 -27.42 20.16 19.70
N SER A 649 -26.58 19.28 19.13
CA SER A 649 -25.79 18.32 19.88
C SER A 649 -24.65 19.02 20.62
N ILE A 650 -23.92 19.94 19.99
CA ILE A 650 -22.87 20.76 20.65
C ILE A 650 -23.47 21.55 21.82
N HIS A 651 -24.63 22.18 21.63
CA HIS A 651 -25.34 22.92 22.67
C HIS A 651 -25.68 22.03 23.88
N ARG A 652 -26.19 20.81 23.64
CA ARG A 652 -26.47 19.83 24.70
C ARG A 652 -25.21 19.44 25.47
N ILE A 653 -24.09 19.23 24.78
CA ILE A 653 -22.82 18.90 25.42
C ILE A 653 -22.36 20.05 26.31
N CYS A 654 -22.29 21.27 25.77
CA CYS A 654 -21.90 22.48 26.50
C CYS A 654 -22.72 22.70 27.79
N MET A 655 -24.02 22.43 27.76
CA MET A 655 -24.88 22.56 28.95
C MET A 655 -24.67 21.41 29.95
N GLY A 656 -24.35 20.20 29.47
CA GLY A 656 -24.02 19.05 30.32
C GLY A 656 -22.65 19.14 31.00
N SER A 657 -21.66 19.79 30.37
CA SER A 657 -20.29 19.92 30.90
C SER A 657 -20.16 20.79 32.11
N LYS A 658 -20.87 21.93 32.13
CA LYS A 658 -20.64 22.98 33.13
C LYS A 658 -20.73 22.45 34.57
N ASN A 659 -21.61 21.47 34.83
CA ASN A 659 -21.83 20.96 36.19
C ASN A 659 -20.98 19.74 36.56
N LYS A 660 -20.76 18.78 35.64
CA LYS A 660 -20.10 17.50 35.98
C LYS A 660 -18.59 17.65 36.11
N GLU A 661 -17.94 18.38 35.21
CA GLU A 661 -16.48 18.48 35.19
C GLU A 661 -15.94 19.42 36.27
N GLN A 662 -16.64 20.51 36.53
CA GLN A 662 -16.35 21.37 37.68
C GLN A 662 -16.49 20.61 39.01
N SER A 663 -17.45 19.69 39.11
CA SER A 663 -17.63 18.84 40.30
C SER A 663 -16.47 17.86 40.51
N LYS A 664 -15.99 17.17 39.46
CA LYS A 664 -14.88 16.20 39.59
C LYS A 664 -13.54 16.89 39.93
N ARG A 665 -13.26 18.06 39.34
CA ARG A 665 -12.05 18.84 39.65
C ARG A 665 -12.03 19.35 41.08
N ARG A 666 -13.16 19.93 41.51
CA ARG A 666 -13.32 20.38 42.89
C ARG A 666 -13.12 19.22 43.86
N ARG A 667 -13.62 18.04 43.51
CA ARG A 667 -13.46 16.83 44.32
C ARG A 667 -11.99 16.40 44.50
N ILE A 668 -11.17 16.45 43.44
CA ILE A 668 -9.73 16.15 43.53
C ILE A 668 -9.04 17.15 44.48
N LEU A 669 -9.36 18.43 44.35
CA LEU A 669 -8.80 19.48 45.19
C LEU A 669 -9.22 19.31 46.67
N ASP A 670 -10.48 18.99 46.93
CA ASP A 670 -11.01 18.77 48.28
C ASP A 670 -10.31 17.57 48.97
N ILE A 671 -10.02 16.49 48.23
CA ILE A 671 -9.27 15.32 48.73
C ILE A 671 -7.87 15.73 49.18
N MET A 672 -7.19 16.57 48.39
CA MET A 672 -5.82 16.99 48.65
C MET A 672 -5.71 18.04 49.75
N GLN A 673 -6.75 18.84 49.98
CA GLN A 673 -6.74 19.88 51.00
C GLN A 673 -6.91 19.34 52.42
N ASN A 674 -7.93 18.51 52.66
CA ASN A 674 -8.20 17.95 53.98
C ASN A 674 -8.95 16.63 53.85
N SER A 675 -8.23 15.51 53.95
CA SER A 675 -8.86 14.19 54.01
C SER A 675 -8.20 13.28 55.03
N TYR A 676 -9.00 12.34 55.54
CA TYR A 676 -8.58 11.25 56.40
C TYR A 676 -8.85 9.95 55.67
N PHE A 677 -7.99 8.96 55.82
CA PHE A 677 -8.25 7.68 55.18
C PHE A 677 -7.78 6.52 56.04
N CYS A 678 -8.44 5.39 55.84
CA CYS A 678 -8.15 4.15 56.53
C CYS A 678 -8.27 2.97 55.57
N PHE A 679 -7.44 1.96 55.82
CA PHE A 679 -7.51 0.70 55.09
C PHE A 679 -8.58 -0.18 55.68
N CYS A 680 -9.35 -0.83 54.82
CA CYS A 680 -10.46 -1.72 55.17
C CYS A 680 -10.22 -3.10 54.56
N VAL A 681 -10.82 -4.12 55.17
CA VAL A 681 -10.78 -5.50 54.68
C VAL A 681 -12.19 -6.07 54.62
N HIS A 682 -12.56 -6.58 53.46
CA HIS A 682 -13.80 -7.30 53.24
C HIS A 682 -13.49 -8.79 53.08
N GLN A 683 -14.20 -9.64 53.83
CA GLN A 683 -14.11 -11.08 53.69
C GLN A 683 -15.09 -11.54 52.60
N LEU A 684 -14.57 -12.12 51.52
CA LEU A 684 -15.40 -12.68 50.45
C LEU A 684 -15.99 -14.01 50.94
N LYS A 685 -17.32 -14.10 51.06
CA LYS A 685 -18.02 -15.26 51.63
C LYS A 685 -18.22 -16.43 50.66
N GLU A 686 -17.86 -16.30 49.37
CA GLU A 686 -18.35 -17.20 48.32
C GLU A 686 -17.30 -17.96 47.49
N THR A 687 -16.02 -18.01 47.90
CA THR A 687 -15.02 -18.81 47.16
C THR A 687 -14.67 -20.13 47.84
N ILE A 688 -14.62 -21.19 47.02
CA ILE A 688 -14.33 -22.60 47.39
C ILE A 688 -12.91 -22.75 48.00
N HIS A 689 -12.05 -21.74 47.81
CA HIS A 689 -10.74 -21.60 48.44
C HIS A 689 -10.83 -20.56 49.56
N GLY A 690 -10.77 -21.03 50.81
CA GLY A 690 -11.09 -20.25 52.01
C GLY A 690 -10.42 -18.87 52.14
N ASN A 691 -11.11 -17.98 52.87
CA ASN A 691 -10.66 -16.69 53.38
C ASN A 691 -9.82 -15.85 52.40
N GLN A 692 -10.40 -15.52 51.24
CA GLN A 692 -9.89 -14.44 50.41
C GLN A 692 -10.37 -13.08 50.97
N TYR A 693 -9.39 -12.23 51.27
CA TYR A 693 -9.61 -10.87 51.75
C TYR A 693 -9.46 -9.90 50.59
N GLN A 694 -10.42 -8.99 50.43
CA GLN A 694 -10.29 -7.81 49.59
C GLN A 694 -9.84 -6.65 50.46
N PHE A 695 -8.65 -6.12 50.18
CA PHE A 695 -8.13 -4.91 50.81
C PHE A 695 -8.62 -3.71 50.02
N ASP A 696 -9.10 -2.68 50.73
CA ASP A 696 -9.60 -1.43 50.14
C ASP A 696 -9.17 -0.23 51.00
N VAL A 697 -9.36 0.99 50.50
CA VAL A 697 -9.17 2.24 51.22
C VAL A 697 -10.47 3.04 51.21
N HIS A 698 -10.84 3.59 52.36
CA HIS A 698 -11.89 4.59 52.45
C HIS A 698 -11.28 5.94 52.73
N ILE A 699 -11.49 6.90 51.82
CA ILE A 699 -11.17 8.31 52.05
C ILE A 699 -12.43 9.00 52.55
N MET A 700 -12.29 9.65 53.70
CA MET A 700 -13.34 10.35 54.42
C MET A 700 -12.92 11.79 54.67
N ASN A 701 -13.88 12.69 54.56
CA ASN A 701 -13.82 14.00 55.18
C ASN A 701 -15.26 14.34 55.64
N ASN A 702 -15.39 15.25 56.61
CA ASN A 702 -16.64 15.53 57.31
C ASN A 702 -17.80 15.95 56.39
N ASP A 703 -17.48 16.42 55.18
CA ASP A 703 -18.44 17.00 54.24
C ASP A 703 -18.93 16.01 53.15
N TRP A 704 -18.46 14.75 53.15
CA TRP A 704 -18.82 13.79 52.09
C TRP A 704 -18.81 12.32 52.49
N GLU A 705 -19.56 11.52 51.73
CA GLU A 705 -19.56 10.06 51.85
C GLU A 705 -18.19 9.45 51.56
N PRO A 706 -17.84 8.32 52.20
CA PRO A 706 -16.54 7.68 52.01
C PRO A 706 -16.34 7.25 50.55
N ILE A 707 -15.18 7.56 49.99
CA ILE A 707 -14.79 7.16 48.63
C ILE A 707 -13.90 5.92 48.70
N CYS A 708 -14.19 4.91 47.87
CA CYS A 708 -13.40 3.69 47.74
C CYS A 708 -12.24 3.84 46.73
N PHE A 709 -11.38 2.82 46.60
CA PHE A 709 -10.27 2.89 45.66
C PHE A 709 -10.71 3.01 44.18
N ASP A 710 -11.80 2.37 43.78
CA ASP A 710 -12.26 2.37 42.38
C ASP A 710 -12.60 3.79 41.90
N ASP A 711 -13.33 4.54 42.73
CA ASP A 711 -13.65 5.95 42.47
C ASP A 711 -12.38 6.83 42.41
N LEU A 712 -11.38 6.55 43.26
CA LEU A 712 -10.10 7.28 43.26
C LEU A 712 -9.27 6.97 42.02
N SER A 713 -9.33 5.74 41.54
CA SER A 713 -8.68 5.31 40.30
C SER A 713 -9.26 6.08 39.11
N GLU A 714 -10.59 6.22 39.04
CA GLU A 714 -11.26 7.04 38.03
C GLU A 714 -10.80 8.51 38.10
N LEU A 715 -10.78 9.09 39.31
CA LEU A 715 -10.32 10.46 39.51
C LEU A 715 -8.83 10.63 39.15
N ARG A 716 -7.99 9.64 39.42
CA ARG A 716 -6.56 9.64 39.06
C ARG A 716 -6.39 9.66 37.54
N ASP A 717 -7.13 8.80 36.85
CA ASP A 717 -7.04 8.72 35.39
C ASP A 717 -7.56 10.01 34.74
N ARG A 718 -8.61 10.61 35.32
CA ARG A 718 -9.07 11.96 34.94
C ARG A 718 -8.00 13.03 35.17
N ALA A 719 -7.29 13.00 36.30
CA ALA A 719 -6.20 13.92 36.60
C ALA A 719 -5.03 13.78 35.60
N ARG A 720 -4.69 12.55 35.20
CA ARG A 720 -3.66 12.28 34.16
C ARG A 720 -4.09 12.84 32.81
N LEU A 721 -5.35 12.68 32.41
CA LEU A 721 -5.87 13.23 31.15
C LEU A 721 -5.79 14.77 31.11
N ILE A 722 -6.12 15.44 32.22
CA ILE A 722 -5.95 16.90 32.34
C ILE A 722 -4.47 17.29 32.18
N GLN A 723 -3.55 16.52 32.78
CA GLN A 723 -2.10 16.73 32.62
C GLN A 723 -1.64 16.53 31.16
N TYR A 724 -2.12 15.50 30.46
CA TYR A 724 -1.79 15.26 29.05
C TYR A 724 -2.34 16.35 28.12
N GLY A 725 -3.57 16.79 28.33
CA GLY A 725 -4.21 17.86 27.55
C GLY A 725 -3.42 19.17 27.63
N SER A 726 -2.92 19.52 28.82
CA SER A 726 -2.12 20.73 29.05
C SER A 726 -0.75 20.73 28.35
N ASN A 727 -0.17 19.56 28.07
CA ASN A 727 1.17 19.42 27.48
C ASN A 727 1.16 19.37 25.94
N LYS A 728 0.11 18.83 25.30
CA LYS A 728 0.03 18.69 23.83
C LYS A 728 -0.44 19.95 23.11
N PHE A 729 -1.26 20.77 23.77
CA PHE A 729 -1.77 22.02 23.21
C PHE A 729 -1.11 23.20 23.92
N SER A 730 0.16 23.45 23.61
CA SER A 730 0.98 24.49 24.26
C SER A 730 0.42 25.92 24.14
N ASN A 731 -0.44 26.19 23.15
CA ASN A 731 -1.13 27.48 22.96
C ASN A 731 -2.48 27.59 23.72
N LEU A 732 -2.75 26.65 24.63
CA LEU A 732 -4.05 26.39 25.24
C LEU A 732 -3.93 26.32 26.79
N LYS A 733 -2.95 27.03 27.37
CA LYS A 733 -2.72 27.04 28.81
C LYS A 733 -3.76 27.89 29.54
N THR A 734 -4.82 27.26 30.04
CA THR A 734 -5.74 27.85 31.04
C THR A 734 -5.49 27.36 32.47
N TYR A 735 -4.62 26.37 32.67
CA TYR A 735 -4.21 25.91 34.00
C TYR A 735 -2.99 26.67 34.49
N THR A 736 -3.07 27.16 35.73
CA THR A 736 -1.90 27.64 36.45
C THR A 736 -0.93 26.49 36.70
N ASP A 737 0.37 26.79 36.77
CA ASP A 737 1.39 25.78 37.09
C ASP A 737 1.11 25.13 38.46
N ASP A 738 0.48 25.87 39.39
CA ASP A 738 0.04 25.39 40.70
C ASP A 738 -1.06 24.30 40.59
N ASN A 739 -2.06 24.48 39.72
CA ASN A 739 -3.09 23.46 39.48
C ASN A 739 -2.50 22.17 38.88
N ILE A 740 -1.53 22.30 37.97
CA ILE A 740 -0.83 21.14 37.39
C ILE A 740 0.00 20.42 38.44
N GLN A 741 0.66 21.15 39.34
CA GLN A 741 1.42 20.57 40.43
C GLN A 741 0.52 19.80 41.42
N GLN A 742 -0.64 20.37 41.76
CA GLN A 742 -1.61 19.71 42.65
C GLN A 742 -2.18 18.42 42.04
N LEU A 743 -2.46 18.41 40.72
CA LEU A 743 -2.88 17.18 40.02
C LEU A 743 -1.79 16.10 40.03
N ARG A 744 -0.51 16.47 39.86
CA ARG A 744 0.62 15.53 39.98
C ARG A 744 0.73 14.94 41.38
N SER A 745 0.57 15.78 42.41
CA SER A 745 0.56 15.33 43.80
C SER A 745 -0.60 14.36 44.06
N PHE A 746 -1.78 14.59 43.47
CA PHE A 746 -2.92 13.68 43.59
C PHE A 746 -2.66 12.34 42.89
N VAL A 747 -2.08 12.35 41.69
CA VAL A 747 -1.73 11.10 40.98
C VAL A 747 -0.75 10.26 41.81
N SER A 748 0.32 10.88 42.32
CA SER A 748 1.30 10.22 43.17
C SER A 748 0.68 9.70 44.48
N PHE A 749 -0.26 10.45 45.07
CA PHE A 749 -1.01 10.02 46.25
C PHE A 749 -1.79 8.72 45.99
N VAL A 750 -2.54 8.63 44.90
CA VAL A 750 -3.33 7.43 44.56
C VAL A 750 -2.43 6.25 44.20
N GLU A 751 -1.31 6.47 43.50
CA GLU A 751 -0.31 5.42 43.21
C GLU A 751 0.33 4.85 44.49
N THR A 752 0.59 5.70 45.49
CA THR A 752 1.08 5.25 46.80
C THR A 752 0.03 4.38 47.51
N LEU A 753 -1.26 4.72 47.43
CA LEU A 753 -2.34 3.89 47.98
C LEU A 753 -2.44 2.53 47.27
N GLU A 754 -2.38 2.53 45.94
CA GLU A 754 -2.38 1.32 45.12
C GLU A 754 -1.24 0.37 45.53
N THR A 755 -0.02 0.90 45.65
CA THR A 755 1.16 0.13 46.07
C THR A 755 0.96 -0.49 47.47
N ILE A 756 0.33 0.23 48.40
CA ILE A 756 0.06 -0.29 49.74
C ILE A 756 -0.97 -1.43 49.70
N LEU A 757 -2.04 -1.28 48.92
CA LEU A 757 -3.04 -2.33 48.74
C LEU A 757 -2.44 -3.59 48.10
N GLU A 758 -1.55 -3.43 47.11
CA GLU A 758 -0.80 -4.53 46.51
C GLU A 758 0.15 -5.21 47.49
N ASN A 759 0.86 -4.44 48.33
CA ASN A 759 1.71 -4.97 49.38
C ASN A 759 0.91 -5.75 50.42
N PHE A 760 -0.27 -5.28 50.82
CA PHE A 760 -1.15 -6.02 51.73
C PHE A 760 -1.61 -7.35 51.14
N LYS A 761 -2.03 -7.35 49.86
CA LYS A 761 -2.38 -8.56 49.13
C LYS A 761 -1.21 -9.53 49.06
N SER A 762 -0.02 -9.03 48.74
CA SER A 762 1.20 -9.85 48.62
C SER A 762 1.64 -10.44 49.96
N LEU A 763 1.63 -9.67 51.05
CA LEU A 763 1.90 -10.15 52.41
C LEU A 763 0.89 -11.21 52.85
N ASN A 764 -0.40 -11.03 52.54
CA ASN A 764 -1.43 -12.02 52.85
C ASN A 764 -1.22 -13.34 52.07
N ILE A 765 -0.89 -13.26 50.78
CA ILE A 765 -0.54 -14.42 49.94
C ILE A 765 0.78 -15.06 50.38
N ALA A 766 1.73 -14.29 50.90
CA ALA A 766 2.96 -14.82 51.48
C ALA A 766 2.76 -15.43 52.88
N GLY A 767 1.54 -15.37 53.42
CA GLY A 767 1.21 -15.95 54.73
C GLY A 767 1.74 -15.14 55.90
N TYR A 768 1.80 -13.81 55.82
CA TYR A 768 2.19 -12.99 56.97
C TYR A 768 1.10 -13.00 58.07
N PRO A 769 1.42 -13.35 59.33
CA PRO A 769 0.42 -13.70 60.34
C PRO A 769 -0.41 -12.54 60.90
N PHE A 770 0.04 -11.28 60.76
CA PHE A 770 -0.62 -10.10 61.34
C PHE A 770 -1.23 -9.16 60.30
N ILE A 771 -1.36 -9.61 59.05
CA ILE A 771 -1.82 -8.74 57.96
C ILE A 771 -3.23 -8.18 58.18
N GLN A 772 -4.07 -8.94 58.88
CA GLN A 772 -5.46 -8.57 59.21
C GLN A 772 -5.52 -7.51 60.30
N GLU A 773 -4.48 -7.36 61.12
CA GLU A 773 -4.46 -6.40 62.22
C GLU A 773 -4.24 -4.97 61.73
N TYR A 774 -3.54 -4.77 60.60
CA TYR A 774 -3.31 -3.44 60.05
C TYR A 774 -4.62 -2.69 59.72
N PRO A 775 -5.59 -3.29 58.99
CA PRO A 775 -6.85 -2.62 58.67
C PRO A 775 -7.82 -2.59 59.87
N LEU A 776 -7.75 -3.58 60.76
CA LEU A 776 -8.59 -3.64 61.97
C LEU A 776 -8.16 -2.64 63.05
N SER A 777 -6.90 -2.18 63.04
CA SER A 777 -6.37 -1.19 63.98
C SER A 777 -7.01 0.21 63.85
N LYS A 778 -7.85 0.45 62.82
CA LYS A 778 -8.45 1.76 62.48
C LYS A 778 -7.44 2.91 62.43
N ARG A 779 -6.17 2.62 62.13
CA ARG A 779 -5.14 3.65 61.97
C ARG A 779 -5.57 4.60 60.86
N LYS A 780 -5.81 5.86 61.21
CA LYS A 780 -6.17 6.92 60.27
C LYS A 780 -4.89 7.64 59.82
N PHE A 781 -4.78 7.81 58.52
CA PHE A 781 -3.76 8.65 57.90
C PHE A 781 -4.40 9.95 57.44
N THR A 782 -3.62 11.04 57.41
CA THR A 782 -4.10 12.36 57.02
C THR A 782 -3.42 12.84 55.76
N CYS A 783 -4.19 13.40 54.83
CA CYS A 783 -3.69 14.25 53.76
C CYS A 783 -4.13 15.68 54.07
N ARG A 784 -3.15 16.59 54.24
CA ARG A 784 -3.39 18.02 54.44
C ARG A 784 -2.52 18.82 53.51
N ASP A 785 -3.12 19.70 52.72
CA ASP A 785 -2.43 20.54 51.73
C ASP A 785 -1.46 19.73 50.84
N GLY A 786 -1.89 18.53 50.44
CA GLY A 786 -1.13 17.59 49.62
C GLY A 786 0.03 16.86 50.32
N ASN A 787 0.19 17.01 51.63
CA ASN A 787 1.17 16.26 52.41
C ASN A 787 0.59 14.95 52.94
N TYR A 788 1.11 13.83 52.43
CA TYR A 788 0.78 12.45 52.85
C TYR A 788 2.05 11.66 53.21
N ASN A 789 3.10 12.31 53.71
CA ASN A 789 4.40 11.67 54.01
C ASN A 789 4.30 10.47 54.99
N GLU A 790 3.32 10.47 55.89
CA GLU A 790 3.06 9.32 56.77
C GLU A 790 2.71 8.06 55.97
N LEU A 791 2.01 8.25 54.86
CA LEU A 791 1.62 7.18 53.96
C LEU A 791 2.83 6.63 53.20
N ASP A 792 3.71 7.48 52.69
CA ASP A 792 4.92 7.03 52.00
C ASP A 792 5.89 6.29 52.94
N LYS A 793 6.01 6.76 54.19
CA LYS A 793 6.76 6.03 55.23
C LYS A 793 6.13 4.67 55.52
N PHE A 794 4.80 4.62 55.60
CA PHE A 794 4.08 3.37 55.81
C PHE A 794 4.23 2.40 54.63
N LYS A 795 4.12 2.88 53.38
CA LYS A 795 4.43 2.14 52.15
C LYS A 795 5.82 1.53 52.22
N SER A 796 6.82 2.35 52.51
CA SER A 796 8.23 1.93 52.58
C SER A 796 8.46 0.85 53.66
N SER A 797 7.83 1.02 54.82
CA SER A 797 7.86 0.04 55.90
C SER A 797 7.19 -1.29 55.51
N LEU A 798 6.05 -1.25 54.82
CA LEU A 798 5.35 -2.46 54.35
C LEU A 798 6.16 -3.18 53.27
N THR A 799 6.74 -2.46 52.33
CA THR A 799 7.61 -3.04 51.29
C THR A 799 8.82 -3.73 51.93
N ALA A 800 9.49 -3.06 52.88
CA ALA A 800 10.63 -3.66 53.59
C ALA A 800 10.22 -4.92 54.39
N GLN A 801 9.04 -4.88 55.02
CA GLN A 801 8.49 -6.02 55.74
C GLN A 801 8.15 -7.20 54.83
N LEU A 802 7.60 -6.95 53.63
CA LEU A 802 7.34 -7.99 52.63
C LEU A 802 8.64 -8.65 52.18
N VAL A 803 9.66 -7.84 51.85
CA VAL A 803 10.97 -8.34 51.41
C VAL A 803 11.64 -9.19 52.49
N ASP A 804 11.71 -8.69 53.75
CA ASP A 804 12.27 -9.46 54.86
C ASP A 804 11.50 -10.75 55.08
N TRP A 805 10.16 -10.69 55.10
CA TRP A 805 9.32 -11.87 55.31
C TRP A 805 9.54 -12.94 54.24
N GLU A 806 9.54 -12.56 52.97
CA GLU A 806 9.78 -13.50 51.88
C GLU A 806 11.18 -14.12 51.94
N GLN A 807 12.20 -13.33 52.31
CA GLN A 807 13.55 -13.84 52.49
C GLN A 807 13.63 -14.86 53.64
N GLN A 808 13.02 -14.55 54.78
CA GLN A 808 12.98 -15.48 55.92
C GLN A 808 12.20 -16.74 55.58
N LEU A 809 11.09 -16.63 54.84
CA LEU A 809 10.30 -17.76 54.39
C LEU A 809 11.13 -18.71 53.51
N CYS A 810 11.88 -18.17 52.55
CA CYS A 810 12.79 -18.96 51.71
C CYS A 810 13.90 -19.64 52.52
N ILE A 811 14.52 -18.94 53.47
CA ILE A 811 15.54 -19.53 54.36
C ILE A 811 14.94 -20.68 55.19
N MET A 812 13.69 -20.56 55.61
CA MET A 812 13.00 -21.64 56.35
C MET A 812 12.63 -22.82 55.45
N TYR A 813 12.28 -22.60 54.17
CA TYR A 813 12.06 -23.68 53.20
C TYR A 813 13.29 -24.53 52.97
N GLU A 814 14.49 -23.94 52.99
CA GLU A 814 15.76 -24.69 52.90
C GLU A 814 16.00 -25.57 54.13
N LYS A 815 15.56 -25.12 55.32
CA LYS A 815 15.79 -25.82 56.59
C LYS A 815 14.72 -26.84 56.95
N CYS A 816 13.49 -26.66 56.47
CA CYS A 816 12.34 -27.51 56.77
C CYS A 816 11.44 -27.56 55.52
N ILE A 817 11.59 -28.63 54.76
CA ILE A 817 10.89 -28.82 53.48
C ILE A 817 9.38 -29.00 53.74
N GLU A 818 9.00 -29.54 54.89
CA GLU A 818 7.61 -29.78 55.29
C GLU A 818 6.77 -28.49 55.30
N LEU A 819 7.39 -27.33 55.53
CA LEU A 819 6.71 -26.03 55.44
C LEU A 819 6.18 -25.72 54.04
N THR A 820 6.85 -26.22 52.99
CA THR A 820 6.48 -25.94 51.58
C THR A 820 5.16 -26.59 51.14
N TYR A 821 4.65 -27.53 51.92
CA TYR A 821 3.39 -28.23 51.63
C TYR A 821 2.16 -27.45 52.11
N PHE A 822 2.35 -26.46 52.97
CA PHE A 822 1.26 -25.63 53.47
C PHE A 822 1.14 -24.36 52.63
N SER A 823 -0.08 -24.03 52.21
CA SER A 823 -0.37 -22.73 51.61
C SER A 823 -0.43 -21.62 52.66
N TYR A 824 -0.46 -20.38 52.20
CA TYR A 824 -0.28 -19.13 52.97
C TYR A 824 -0.87 -19.11 54.39
N GLN A 825 -2.17 -19.34 54.58
CA GLN A 825 -2.81 -19.35 55.91
C GLN A 825 -2.75 -20.71 56.62
N GLN A 826 -2.43 -21.79 55.91
CA GLN A 826 -2.45 -23.15 56.45
C GLN A 826 -1.39 -23.36 57.54
N ILE A 827 -0.21 -22.72 57.42
CA ILE A 827 0.85 -22.77 58.44
C ILE A 827 0.30 -22.32 59.80
N TRP A 828 -0.49 -21.24 59.82
CA TRP A 828 -1.06 -20.68 61.04
C TRP A 828 -2.29 -21.45 61.53
N LEU A 829 -3.03 -22.09 60.63
CA LEU A 829 -4.09 -23.04 61.04
C LEU A 829 -3.49 -24.23 61.78
N VAL A 830 -2.38 -24.78 61.29
CA VAL A 830 -1.66 -25.88 61.94
C VAL A 830 -1.09 -25.41 63.28
N GLU A 831 -0.37 -24.28 63.31
CA GLU A 831 0.17 -23.71 64.55
C GLU A 831 -0.92 -23.53 65.60
N ASN A 832 -2.02 -22.85 65.24
CA ASN A 832 -3.15 -22.62 66.14
C ASN A 832 -3.76 -23.92 66.65
N SER A 833 -3.88 -24.94 65.80
CA SER A 833 -4.48 -26.22 66.17
C SER A 833 -3.60 -27.03 67.12
N LEU A 834 -2.26 -26.95 66.95
CA LEU A 834 -1.28 -27.57 67.83
C LEU A 834 -1.30 -26.95 69.23
N TYR A 835 -1.19 -25.62 69.34
CA TYR A 835 -1.19 -24.94 70.65
C TYR A 835 -2.55 -25.01 71.36
N LYS A 836 -3.66 -25.05 70.61
CA LYS A 836 -5.01 -25.26 71.19
C LYS A 836 -5.31 -26.74 71.49
N GLN A 837 -4.38 -27.66 71.21
CA GLN A 837 -4.54 -29.11 71.38
C GLN A 837 -5.75 -29.70 70.63
N THR A 838 -6.19 -29.03 69.57
CA THR A 838 -7.33 -29.46 68.73
C THR A 838 -6.89 -30.25 67.51
N ALA A 839 -5.57 -30.27 67.21
CA ALA A 839 -4.99 -31.00 66.09
C ALA A 839 -5.11 -32.53 66.20
N THR A 840 -5.47 -33.09 67.36
CA THR A 840 -5.70 -34.55 67.54
C THR A 840 -7.11 -35.00 67.13
N ALA A 841 -8.04 -34.04 66.99
CA ALA A 841 -9.42 -34.30 66.60
C ALA A 841 -9.55 -34.37 65.07
N SER A 842 -10.19 -35.42 64.57
CA SER A 842 -10.36 -35.66 63.12
C SER A 842 -11.33 -34.69 62.43
N ASN A 843 -11.97 -33.78 63.16
CA ASN A 843 -12.80 -32.71 62.61
C ASN A 843 -12.03 -31.39 62.42
N ASN A 844 -10.78 -31.32 62.87
CA ASN A 844 -9.97 -30.12 62.80
C ASN A 844 -9.15 -30.09 61.50
N PRO A 845 -9.14 -28.97 60.74
CA PRO A 845 -8.34 -28.85 59.52
C PRO A 845 -6.84 -29.12 59.73
N GLY A 846 -6.29 -28.72 60.88
CA GLY A 846 -4.89 -28.96 61.25
C GLY A 846 -4.53 -30.45 61.35
N TYR A 847 -5.48 -31.31 61.76
CA TYR A 847 -5.28 -32.76 61.79
C TYR A 847 -5.00 -33.31 60.38
N HIS A 848 -5.83 -32.91 59.42
CA HIS A 848 -5.72 -33.38 58.03
C HIS A 848 -4.49 -32.81 57.33
N LEU A 849 -4.15 -31.55 57.58
CA LEU A 849 -2.96 -30.90 57.03
C LEU A 849 -1.65 -31.58 57.48
N LEU A 850 -1.54 -31.92 58.78
CA LEU A 850 -0.38 -32.67 59.29
C LEU A 850 -0.33 -34.10 58.72
N LYS A 851 -1.47 -34.79 58.64
CA LYS A 851 -1.54 -36.12 58.03
C LYS A 851 -1.19 -36.12 56.55
N PHE A 852 -1.55 -35.06 55.81
CA PHE A 852 -1.25 -34.90 54.40
C PHE A 852 0.26 -34.88 54.13
N ILE A 853 1.06 -34.37 55.06
CA ILE A 853 2.53 -34.40 55.00
C ILE A 853 3.15 -35.61 55.73
N GLY A 854 2.32 -36.55 56.20
CA GLY A 854 2.77 -37.80 56.82
C GLY A 854 3.12 -37.71 58.30
N ILE A 855 2.76 -36.61 58.99
CA ILE A 855 2.93 -36.45 60.44
C ILE A 855 1.63 -36.85 61.14
N ASP A 856 1.69 -37.76 62.12
CA ASP A 856 0.52 -38.07 62.96
C ASP A 856 0.43 -37.05 64.10
N PRO A 857 -0.61 -36.21 64.16
CA PRO A 857 -0.77 -35.21 65.22
C PRO A 857 -0.80 -35.81 66.63
N LYS A 858 -1.18 -37.08 66.77
CA LYS A 858 -1.20 -37.77 68.07
C LYS A 858 0.18 -38.03 68.66
N ASN A 859 1.22 -38.02 67.83
CA ASN A 859 2.60 -38.25 68.25
C ASN A 859 3.27 -36.96 68.77
N ILE A 860 2.66 -35.80 68.52
CA ILE A 860 3.19 -34.51 68.97
C ILE A 860 2.73 -34.29 70.41
N GLN A 861 3.65 -34.42 71.36
CA GLN A 861 3.39 -34.16 72.78
C GLN A 861 3.29 -32.65 73.01
N SER A 862 2.13 -32.17 73.47
CA SER A 862 1.87 -30.75 73.70
C SER A 862 2.79 -30.10 74.73
N GLU A 863 3.37 -30.90 75.63
CA GLU A 863 4.27 -30.47 76.70
C GLU A 863 5.69 -30.14 76.19
N LEU A 864 6.05 -30.62 74.98
CA LEU A 864 7.36 -30.40 74.35
C LEU A 864 7.33 -29.30 73.28
N LEU A 865 6.19 -28.62 73.10
CA LEU A 865 6.10 -27.51 72.16
C LEU A 865 6.88 -26.29 72.68
N PRO A 866 7.61 -25.57 71.81
CA PRO A 866 8.27 -24.33 72.19
C PRO A 866 7.24 -23.30 72.66
N MET A 867 7.66 -22.32 73.48
CA MET A 867 6.77 -21.24 73.88
C MET A 867 6.32 -20.43 72.65
N ARG A 868 5.01 -20.16 72.55
CA ARG A 868 4.45 -19.43 71.42
C ARG A 868 4.99 -18.00 71.37
N SER A 869 5.69 -17.65 70.29
CA SER A 869 6.21 -16.30 70.08
C SER A 869 5.13 -15.34 69.57
N ILE A 870 5.37 -14.04 69.79
CA ILE A 870 4.58 -12.93 69.25
C ILE A 870 5.20 -12.42 67.92
N THR A 871 6.49 -12.64 67.69
CA THR A 871 7.17 -12.19 66.46
C THR A 871 6.89 -13.15 65.29
N PRO A 872 6.60 -12.65 64.06
CA PRO A 872 6.31 -13.50 62.90
C PRO A 872 7.43 -14.50 62.58
N ASN A 873 8.68 -14.00 62.56
CA ASN A 873 9.84 -14.80 62.17
C ASN A 873 10.11 -15.92 63.17
N ASP A 874 9.94 -15.68 64.47
CA ASP A 874 10.16 -16.75 65.47
C ASP A 874 8.98 -17.72 65.54
N ARG A 875 7.75 -17.28 65.24
CA ARG A 875 6.62 -18.20 65.03
C ARG A 875 6.89 -19.16 63.86
N LEU A 876 7.43 -18.66 62.76
CA LEU A 876 7.83 -19.49 61.62
C LEU A 876 8.96 -20.47 61.99
N LYS A 877 9.98 -20.02 62.73
CA LYS A 877 11.04 -20.90 63.24
C LYS A 877 10.52 -21.98 64.19
N ASN A 878 9.62 -21.63 65.11
CA ASN A 878 8.98 -22.58 66.02
C ASN A 878 8.22 -23.65 65.22
N MET A 879 7.49 -23.25 64.19
CA MET A 879 6.81 -24.19 63.30
C MET A 879 7.79 -25.13 62.58
N ALA A 880 8.88 -24.58 62.03
CA ALA A 880 9.94 -25.40 61.41
C ALA A 880 10.53 -26.42 62.40
N GLN A 881 10.80 -26.01 63.64
CA GLN A 881 11.34 -26.88 64.69
C GLN A 881 10.38 -28.01 65.05
N ILE A 882 9.09 -27.69 65.22
CA ILE A 882 8.05 -28.68 65.52
C ILE A 882 8.00 -29.73 64.41
N LEU A 883 7.93 -29.31 63.14
CA LEU A 883 7.83 -30.21 62.00
C LEU A 883 9.09 -31.09 61.84
N ASN A 884 10.29 -30.49 61.89
CA ASN A 884 11.56 -31.22 61.76
C ASN A 884 11.76 -32.27 62.87
N SER A 885 11.34 -31.98 64.12
CA SER A 885 11.48 -32.92 65.24
C SER A 885 10.74 -34.24 65.02
N GLN A 886 9.66 -34.23 64.22
CA GLN A 886 8.86 -35.41 63.93
C GLN A 886 9.42 -36.23 62.75
N CYS A 887 10.13 -35.60 61.82
CA CYS A 887 10.71 -36.27 60.65
C CYS A 887 11.99 -37.05 60.94
N VAL A 888 12.81 -36.62 61.91
CA VAL A 888 14.04 -37.33 62.33
C VAL A 888 13.75 -38.73 62.90
N SER A 889 12.52 -38.99 63.35
CA SER A 889 12.09 -40.31 63.82
C SER A 889 11.80 -41.33 62.70
N LYS A 890 11.75 -40.90 61.43
CA LYS A 890 11.60 -41.77 60.25
C LYS A 890 12.92 -41.87 59.50
N ASN A 891 13.87 -42.64 60.04
CA ASN A 891 14.94 -43.21 59.22
C ASN A 891 14.30 -44.17 58.20
N PHE A 892 13.96 -43.66 57.02
CA PHE A 892 13.97 -44.53 55.84
C PHE A 892 15.41 -45.02 55.70
N SER A 893 15.63 -46.31 55.87
CA SER A 893 16.89 -46.96 55.52
C SER A 893 17.13 -46.80 54.02
N ILE A 894 17.80 -45.71 53.65
CA ILE A 894 18.26 -45.47 52.28
C ILE A 894 19.47 -46.38 52.09
N GLN A 895 19.27 -47.48 51.38
CA GLN A 895 20.38 -48.19 50.75
C GLN A 895 20.92 -47.30 49.63
N ASP A 896 22.25 -47.17 49.58
CA ASP A 896 23.01 -46.49 48.56
C ASP A 896 22.55 -46.89 47.14
N THR A 897 21.67 -46.07 46.55
CA THR A 897 21.64 -45.87 45.11
C THR A 897 22.02 -44.43 44.83
N ASP A 898 23.25 -44.09 45.23
CA ASP A 898 23.99 -42.95 44.72
C ASP A 898 24.03 -43.04 43.19
N GLN A 899 23.27 -42.16 42.51
CA GLN A 899 23.58 -41.50 41.23
C GLN A 899 22.38 -41.21 40.31
N LYS A 900 21.17 -41.75 40.51
CA LYS A 900 20.18 -41.76 39.40
C LYS A 900 19.16 -40.63 39.25
N ASN A 901 18.73 -39.89 40.28
CA ASN A 901 17.59 -38.99 40.13
C ASN A 901 17.90 -37.52 40.44
N LYS A 902 18.67 -36.87 39.55
CA LYS A 902 18.85 -35.39 39.52
C LYS A 902 18.42 -34.83 38.15
N GLN A 903 17.26 -35.24 37.66
CA GLN A 903 16.76 -34.91 36.32
C GLN A 903 15.37 -34.28 36.39
N VAL A 904 15.12 -33.27 35.55
CA VAL A 904 13.78 -32.71 35.32
C VAL A 904 13.15 -33.46 34.16
N PHE A 905 12.00 -34.08 34.39
CA PHE A 905 11.25 -34.74 33.32
C PHE A 905 10.17 -33.80 32.80
N LEU A 906 10.27 -33.44 31.51
CA LEU A 906 9.16 -32.82 30.79
C LEU A 906 8.31 -33.93 30.16
N VAL A 907 7.03 -33.99 30.53
CA VAL A 907 6.09 -34.98 30.00
C VAL A 907 4.96 -34.27 29.30
N GLU A 908 4.98 -34.33 27.97
CA GLU A 908 3.89 -33.81 27.14
C GLU A 908 2.81 -34.86 26.96
N THR A 909 1.56 -34.48 27.24
CA THR A 909 0.41 -35.37 27.12
C THR A 909 -0.87 -34.60 26.82
N SER A 910 -1.87 -35.27 26.28
CA SER A 910 -3.20 -34.69 26.10
C SER A 910 -3.93 -34.59 27.45
N ASN A 911 -4.96 -33.75 27.54
CA ASN A 911 -5.76 -33.60 28.77
C ASN A 911 -6.30 -34.94 29.31
N ASN A 912 -6.69 -35.86 28.40
CA ASN A 912 -7.19 -37.18 28.77
C ASN A 912 -6.08 -38.17 29.19
N GLY A 913 -4.82 -37.86 28.86
CA GLY A 913 -3.64 -38.68 29.14
C GLY A 913 -2.93 -38.35 30.46
N ILE A 914 -3.29 -37.25 31.15
CA ILE A 914 -2.60 -36.77 32.36
C ILE A 914 -2.51 -37.84 33.45
N LEU A 915 -3.62 -38.50 33.79
CA LEU A 915 -3.62 -39.54 34.82
C LEU A 915 -2.72 -40.72 34.43
N ARG A 916 -2.81 -41.18 33.18
CA ARG A 916 -1.95 -42.26 32.67
C ARG A 916 -0.47 -41.87 32.73
N ALA A 917 -0.13 -40.63 32.39
CA ALA A 917 1.23 -40.11 32.46
C ALA A 917 1.76 -40.08 33.90
N ILE A 918 0.95 -39.62 34.87
CA ILE A 918 1.31 -39.63 36.30
C ILE A 918 1.57 -41.07 36.76
N TYR A 919 0.64 -42.00 36.51
CA TYR A 919 0.80 -43.40 36.89
C TYR A 919 2.05 -44.04 36.27
N SER A 920 2.32 -43.80 34.99
CA SER A 920 3.50 -44.31 34.30
C SER A 920 4.79 -43.76 34.89
N LEU A 921 4.87 -42.45 35.18
CA LEU A 921 6.09 -41.82 35.70
C LEU A 921 6.48 -42.36 37.08
N PHE A 922 5.50 -42.51 37.97
CA PHE A 922 5.73 -43.06 39.31
C PHE A 922 6.04 -44.56 39.27
N HIS A 923 5.36 -45.32 38.39
CA HIS A 923 5.65 -46.73 38.18
C HIS A 923 7.07 -46.96 37.64
N LEU A 924 7.51 -46.17 36.66
CA LEU A 924 8.87 -46.24 36.09
C LEU A 924 9.98 -45.97 37.13
N ASN A 925 9.68 -45.16 38.14
CA ASN A 925 10.62 -44.82 39.21
C ASN A 925 10.48 -45.73 40.44
N ASN A 926 9.59 -46.73 40.45
CA ASN A 926 9.26 -47.57 41.62
C ASN A 926 8.86 -46.76 42.88
N ILE A 927 8.18 -45.62 42.70
CA ILE A 927 7.72 -44.77 43.81
C ILE A 927 6.20 -44.85 43.91
N SER A 928 5.65 -45.02 45.12
CA SER A 928 4.21 -44.94 45.36
C SER A 928 3.72 -43.49 45.20
N ILE A 929 2.62 -43.29 44.48
CA ILE A 929 2.03 -41.96 44.31
C ILE A 929 1.43 -41.50 45.65
N ILE A 930 1.94 -40.41 46.20
CA ILE A 930 1.36 -39.74 47.38
C ILE A 930 0.77 -38.40 46.93
N ALA A 931 -0.43 -38.07 47.40
CA ALA A 931 -1.15 -36.86 46.97
C ALA A 931 -0.33 -35.57 47.16
N ASN A 932 0.51 -35.50 48.19
CA ASN A 932 1.33 -34.34 48.50
C ASN A 932 2.51 -34.12 47.52
N GLN A 933 2.83 -35.13 46.70
CA GLN A 933 3.87 -35.05 45.66
C GLN A 933 3.36 -34.45 44.34
N LEU A 934 2.04 -34.38 44.17
CA LEU A 934 1.40 -33.86 42.97
C LEU A 934 0.89 -32.43 43.22
N PHE A 935 1.25 -31.50 42.34
CA PHE A 935 0.76 -30.12 42.39
C PHE A 935 0.04 -29.77 41.09
N TYR A 936 -1.25 -29.46 41.16
CA TYR A 936 -2.04 -29.08 39.99
C TYR A 936 -2.10 -27.56 39.83
N CYS A 937 -1.60 -27.05 38.70
CA CYS A 937 -1.61 -25.62 38.39
C CYS A 937 -2.99 -25.17 37.89
N THR A 938 -3.35 -23.94 38.25
CA THR A 938 -4.55 -23.24 37.78
C THR A 938 -4.18 -21.81 37.38
N LYS A 939 -5.10 -21.09 36.71
CA LYS A 939 -4.92 -19.67 36.40
C LYS A 939 -4.74 -18.78 37.64
N ASN A 940 -5.17 -19.25 38.81
CA ASN A 940 -5.10 -18.53 40.08
C ASN A 940 -3.90 -18.97 40.95
N THR A 941 -3.10 -19.93 40.48
CA THR A 941 -1.91 -20.39 41.21
C THR A 941 -0.90 -19.25 41.28
N ASN A 942 -0.48 -18.89 42.49
CA ASN A 942 0.36 -17.71 42.72
C ASN A 942 1.85 -18.07 42.80
N TRP A 943 2.70 -17.04 42.73
CA TRP A 943 4.15 -17.20 42.76
C TRP A 943 4.67 -17.86 44.04
N ILE A 944 4.05 -17.61 45.20
CA ILE A 944 4.50 -18.15 46.49
C ILE A 944 4.34 -19.67 46.53
N GLU A 945 3.24 -20.20 46.00
CA GLU A 945 2.96 -21.64 45.92
C GLU A 945 3.95 -22.34 44.99
N ILE A 946 4.21 -21.74 43.83
CA ILE A 946 5.20 -22.26 42.87
C ILE A 946 6.62 -22.16 43.42
N ARG A 947 6.96 -21.07 44.11
CA ARG A 947 8.24 -20.93 44.82
C ARG A 947 8.42 -22.04 45.85
N ALA A 948 7.43 -22.29 46.70
CA ALA A 948 7.47 -23.39 47.67
C ALA A 948 7.63 -24.76 46.98
N PHE A 949 6.91 -24.99 45.86
CA PHE A 949 7.07 -26.20 45.05
C PHE A 949 8.50 -26.38 44.54
N ILE A 950 9.14 -25.33 44.00
CA ILE A 950 10.54 -25.40 43.51
C ILE A 950 11.49 -25.79 44.64
N TYR A 951 11.41 -25.12 45.80
CA TYR A 951 12.27 -25.43 46.96
C TYR A 951 12.10 -26.89 47.41
N ARG A 952 10.86 -27.39 47.45
CA ARG A 952 10.58 -28.80 47.75
C ARG A 952 11.22 -29.74 46.75
N CYS A 953 11.08 -29.49 45.45
CA CYS A 953 11.69 -30.33 44.42
C CYS A 953 13.22 -30.34 44.50
N PHE A 954 13.82 -29.19 44.84
CA PHE A 954 15.28 -29.04 44.84
C PHE A 954 15.94 -29.65 46.08
N TYR A 955 15.30 -29.53 47.25
CA TYR A 955 15.88 -29.98 48.52
C TYR A 955 15.35 -31.34 49.01
N SER A 956 14.22 -31.84 48.48
CA SER A 956 13.73 -33.18 48.82
C SER A 956 14.41 -34.27 47.99
N GLN A 957 14.43 -35.49 48.52
CA GLN A 957 14.91 -36.68 47.82
C GLN A 957 13.75 -37.47 47.15
N THR A 958 12.57 -36.87 47.04
CA THR A 958 11.35 -37.52 46.53
C THR A 958 10.93 -36.96 45.18
N LEU A 959 10.31 -37.79 44.33
CA LEU A 959 9.76 -37.35 43.07
C LEU A 959 8.54 -36.43 43.31
N HIS A 960 8.59 -35.23 42.76
CA HIS A 960 7.50 -34.25 42.77
C HIS A 960 7.10 -33.90 41.34
N GLN A 961 5.80 -33.70 41.12
CA GLN A 961 5.27 -33.44 39.78
C GLN A 961 4.40 -32.18 39.76
N LEU A 962 4.73 -31.28 38.85
CA LEU A 962 3.91 -30.13 38.50
C LEU A 962 2.98 -30.53 37.35
N ILE A 963 1.68 -30.47 37.57
CA ILE A 963 0.65 -30.87 36.62
C ILE A 963 0.06 -29.62 35.99
N ARG A 964 0.05 -29.60 34.66
CA ARG A 964 -0.45 -28.49 33.83
C ARG A 964 0.26 -27.13 34.05
N PRO A 965 1.61 -27.09 34.05
CA PRO A 965 2.34 -25.83 34.23
C PRO A 965 1.98 -24.74 33.21
N GLU A 966 1.42 -25.10 32.05
CA GLU A 966 0.95 -24.17 31.02
C GLU A 966 -0.19 -23.25 31.48
N LEU A 967 -0.89 -23.58 32.57
CA LEU A 967 -1.95 -22.73 33.13
C LEU A 967 -1.43 -21.57 33.98
N LEU A 968 -0.13 -21.54 34.30
CA LEU A 968 0.50 -20.47 35.04
C LEU A 968 0.60 -19.19 34.19
N SER A 969 0.50 -18.01 34.81
CA SER A 969 0.75 -16.76 34.10
C SER A 969 2.20 -16.66 33.64
N LEU A 970 2.45 -15.95 32.53
CA LEU A 970 3.79 -15.76 31.99
C LEU A 970 4.78 -15.21 33.05
N VAL A 971 4.33 -14.25 33.86
CA VAL A 971 5.13 -13.69 34.96
C VAL A 971 5.58 -14.75 35.97
N VAL A 972 4.72 -15.72 36.28
CA VAL A 972 5.05 -16.82 37.20
C VAL A 972 6.01 -17.82 36.54
N GLN A 973 5.84 -18.10 35.25
CA GLN A 973 6.73 -18.98 34.48
C GLN A 973 8.15 -18.38 34.38
N ASP A 974 8.26 -17.08 34.13
CA ASP A 974 9.55 -16.39 34.07
C ASP A 974 10.28 -16.43 35.42
N LYS A 975 9.56 -16.13 36.51
CA LYS A 975 10.10 -16.23 37.87
C LYS A 975 10.50 -17.67 38.23
N PHE A 976 9.74 -18.67 37.77
CA PHE A 976 10.05 -20.09 37.98
C PHE A 976 11.42 -20.44 37.39
N ALA A 977 11.65 -20.10 36.12
CA ALA A 977 12.92 -20.38 35.44
C ALA A 977 14.09 -19.65 36.12
N GLN A 978 13.91 -18.38 36.48
CA GLN A 978 14.93 -17.59 37.18
C GLN A 978 15.33 -18.21 38.52
N LEU A 979 14.36 -18.57 39.36
CA LEU A 979 14.63 -19.15 40.66
C LEU A 979 15.29 -20.53 40.54
N LEU A 980 14.82 -21.37 39.60
CA LEU A 980 15.41 -22.69 39.38
C LEU A 980 16.89 -22.57 38.99
N ASN A 981 17.22 -21.67 38.06
CA ASN A 981 18.61 -21.41 37.67
C ASN A 981 19.45 -20.90 38.84
N GLN A 982 18.93 -19.95 39.64
CA GLN A 982 19.63 -19.45 40.81
C GLN A 982 19.93 -20.54 41.85
N LEU A 983 19.02 -21.49 42.06
CA LEU A 983 19.24 -22.61 42.98
C LEU A 983 20.29 -23.60 42.43
N ILE A 984 20.24 -23.89 41.12
CA ILE A 984 21.24 -24.73 40.45
C ILE A 984 22.64 -24.11 40.56
N GLU A 985 22.77 -22.80 40.30
CA GLU A 985 24.05 -22.08 40.41
C GLU A 985 24.61 -22.07 41.83
N ARG A 986 23.75 -21.88 42.84
CA ARG A 986 24.17 -21.80 44.25
C ARG A 986 24.56 -23.16 44.82
N ASN A 987 23.91 -24.23 44.39
CA ASN A 987 24.10 -25.59 44.92
C ASN A 987 24.23 -26.62 43.78
N PRO A 988 25.31 -26.58 42.98
CA PRO A 988 25.47 -27.41 41.79
C PRO A 988 25.59 -28.91 42.10
N ILE A 989 25.95 -29.27 43.33
CA ILE A 989 26.01 -30.67 43.80
C ILE A 989 24.63 -31.33 43.72
N HIS A 990 23.53 -30.58 43.74
CA HIS A 990 22.17 -31.11 43.68
C HIS A 990 21.62 -31.29 42.25
N PHE A 991 22.37 -30.97 41.19
CA PHE A 991 21.88 -31.07 39.81
C PHE A 991 22.92 -31.57 38.80
N LEU A 992 22.51 -32.49 37.91
CA LEU A 992 23.24 -32.86 36.69
C LEU A 992 22.29 -32.60 35.51
N LEU A 993 22.50 -31.48 34.79
CA LEU A 993 21.80 -31.18 33.54
C LEU A 993 22.39 -32.04 32.41
N ASN A 994 21.51 -32.73 31.66
CA ASN A 994 21.77 -33.16 30.29
C ASN A 994 20.67 -32.57 29.40
#